data_AF-A0A2V8PTJ9-F1
#
_entry.id   AF-A0A2V8PTJ9-F1
#
_cell.length_a   1.000
_cell.length_b   1.000
_cell.length_c   1.000
_cell.angle_alpha   90.00
_cell.angle_beta   90.00
_cell.angle_gamma   90.00
#
_symmetry.space_group_name_H-M   'P 1'
#
loop_
_entity.id
_entity.type
_entity.pdbx_description
1 polymer ?
#
loop_
_entity_poly.entity_id
_entity_poly.type
_entity_poly.pdbx_seq_one_letter_code
_entity_poly.pdbx_strand_id
1 'polypeptide(L)'
;MTAQNLLSQLREKGVELKTSDGDRLVIDAPKGTITDELRDALKTHKSELLQILKSENAPKPPAVASPEPEPRVADKPAVAVSSGSHTEKQVATPTQPPRVAAPAPQTEAEIAASSRAEEIAQLEAEMLRLRTEEEARHAEFETAHLASENALRVEQERWRKAEEDIARRRAEQEKQRIEAEVRERTAEEHRRQIAEQEIARAEEEVKRMRSMEETRRAEVDAQGRAAQQAHEAELAALRKIEEEQSTRRAEEERRYLETEARKRAQEEELRRRAEAGFRAVEDQIERVRAREQARMNAAKEGRRLAEETTRRRIEEEARRKVEEEARRRAEEEARLRVEIEAQVRAEAEARRKGEEETRRRVEEEARRRAQEEAERLAAEQARRQVEAEARRRAEEEARHRIEEEARLRAEEAARLHVAEQARLQAEEEARRKTEAEARQRAELEARIRTEVEAKIRAEEAERRETEQAAHRRVEHERILAEEAAKAQRQREYIFELEPSVSTPSGSDGPGTPEFEIERTEAEETPTESTAPAKVTEIAEWLDVSLNHAEPAAPLSEDQFAPIHDDVDGEFHPVSVPETPFEGAGVSSALLSQLQSSKPKERAAALSELPDIGGEDAFHRINAAFDDQAVEVRSAAARALFDFQEDRAAAFTRVLREAAPERRRKIGSAIASSG
;
A
#
# COMPACT_ATOMS: atom_id res chain seq x y z
N MET A 1 0.66 47.08 2.56
CA MET A 1 -0.18 47.47 3.73
C MET A 1 0.74 47.50 4.95
N THR A 2 0.32 48.01 6.11
CA THR A 2 1.10 47.83 7.37
C THR A 2 0.61 46.58 8.09
N ALA A 3 1.51 45.83 8.77
CA ALA A 3 1.14 44.61 9.48
C ALA A 3 -0.01 44.80 10.49
N GLN A 4 -0.05 45.95 11.16
CA GLN A 4 -1.09 46.26 12.14
C GLN A 4 -2.46 46.52 11.51
N ASN A 5 -2.50 47.09 10.29
CA ASN A 5 -3.75 47.26 9.53
C ASN A 5 -4.22 45.89 8.96
N LEU A 6 -3.29 45.06 8.50
CA LEU A 6 -3.57 43.68 8.08
C LEU A 6 -4.14 42.85 9.25
N LEU A 7 -3.57 42.96 10.46
CA LEU A 7 -4.07 42.29 11.67
C LEU A 7 -5.50 42.73 12.05
N SER A 8 -5.79 44.04 11.97
CA SER A 8 -7.15 44.55 12.21
C SER A 8 -8.16 44.03 11.17
N GLN A 9 -7.82 44.04 9.87
CA GLN A 9 -8.69 43.52 8.81
C GLN A 9 -8.93 42.01 8.92
N LEU A 10 -7.96 41.26 9.43
CA LEU A 10 -8.11 39.82 9.70
C LEU A 10 -9.05 39.57 10.89
N ARG A 11 -8.90 40.32 11.99
CA ARG A 11 -9.84 40.26 13.13
C ARG A 11 -11.27 40.63 12.73
N GLU A 12 -11.44 41.67 11.91
CA GLU A 12 -12.75 42.08 11.38
C GLU A 12 -13.41 40.98 10.50
N LYS A 13 -12.60 40.21 9.77
CA LYS A 13 -13.04 39.04 8.99
C LYS A 13 -13.17 37.74 9.81
N GLY A 14 -13.05 37.81 11.14
CA GLY A 14 -13.15 36.64 12.03
C GLY A 14 -11.97 35.67 11.90
N VAL A 15 -10.80 36.15 11.50
CA VAL A 15 -9.55 35.37 11.43
C VAL A 15 -8.68 35.70 12.65
N GLU A 16 -8.47 34.70 13.51
CA GLU A 16 -7.58 34.82 14.66
C GLU A 16 -6.15 34.37 14.30
N LEU A 17 -5.16 35.10 14.82
CA LEU A 17 -3.75 34.77 14.70
C LEU A 17 -3.19 34.46 16.09
N LYS A 18 -2.69 33.23 16.27
CA LYS A 18 -2.14 32.74 17.54
C LYS A 18 -0.66 32.41 17.36
N THR A 19 0.17 32.70 18.36
CA THR A 19 1.58 32.30 18.39
C THR A 19 1.71 30.94 19.04
N SER A 20 2.29 29.96 18.34
CA SER A 20 2.73 28.70 18.94
C SER A 20 4.20 28.82 19.37
N ASP A 21 4.59 28.10 20.41
CA ASP A 21 5.97 28.04 20.90
C ASP A 21 6.93 27.68 19.75
N GLY A 22 7.87 28.59 19.44
CA GLY A 22 8.83 28.46 18.33
C GLY A 22 8.42 29.11 16.99
N ASP A 23 8.20 30.43 16.97
CA ASP A 23 8.14 31.29 15.77
C ASP A 23 7.17 30.88 14.65
N ARG A 24 6.07 30.20 15.02
CA ARG A 24 4.98 29.80 14.12
C ARG A 24 3.72 30.63 14.39
N LEU A 25 3.22 31.26 13.33
CA LEU A 25 1.86 31.81 13.30
C LEU A 25 0.89 30.68 13.00
N VAL A 26 -0.06 30.46 13.91
CA VAL A 26 -1.23 29.61 13.70
C VAL A 26 -2.37 30.54 13.27
N ILE A 27 -2.97 30.25 12.12
CA ILE A 27 -4.09 31.01 11.55
C ILE A 27 -5.35 30.19 11.77
N ASP A 28 -6.31 30.76 12.48
CA ASP A 28 -7.61 30.15 12.77
C ASP A 28 -8.67 30.97 12.02
N ALA A 29 -9.32 30.37 11.03
CA ALA A 29 -10.15 31.09 10.05
C ALA A 29 -11.37 30.26 9.61
N PRO A 30 -12.55 30.88 9.46
CA PRO A 30 -13.71 30.22 8.86
C PRO A 30 -13.45 29.84 7.39
N LYS A 31 -14.07 28.74 6.95
CA LYS A 31 -13.85 28.14 5.62
C LYS A 31 -14.20 29.14 4.51
N GLY A 32 -13.25 29.39 3.61
CA GLY A 32 -13.40 30.28 2.46
C GLY A 32 -12.85 31.70 2.63
N THR A 33 -12.46 32.11 3.85
CA THR A 33 -12.01 33.50 4.12
C THR A 33 -10.55 33.77 3.75
N ILE A 34 -9.71 32.73 3.62
CA ILE A 34 -8.31 32.86 3.21
C ILE A 34 -8.22 32.82 1.68
N THR A 35 -8.16 33.99 1.04
CA THR A 35 -7.75 34.13 -0.36
C THR A 35 -6.23 34.04 -0.51
N ASP A 36 -5.73 33.72 -1.69
CA ASP A 36 -4.28 33.61 -1.90
C ASP A 36 -3.55 34.96 -1.77
N GLU A 37 -4.22 36.08 -2.08
CA GLU A 37 -3.74 37.44 -1.77
C GLU A 37 -3.51 37.65 -0.27
N LEU A 38 -4.43 37.17 0.58
CA LEU A 38 -4.28 37.23 2.05
C LEU A 38 -3.18 36.29 2.54
N ARG A 39 -3.03 35.12 1.90
CA ARG A 39 -1.95 34.15 2.19
C ARG A 39 -0.57 34.78 1.93
N ASP A 40 -0.41 35.50 0.82
CA ASP A 40 0.86 36.13 0.48
C ASP A 40 1.12 37.40 1.33
N ALA A 41 0.10 38.21 1.61
CA ALA A 41 0.23 39.32 2.57
C ALA A 41 0.66 38.83 3.97
N LEU A 42 0.12 37.70 4.43
CA LEU A 42 0.51 37.04 5.69
C LEU A 42 1.94 36.50 5.68
N LYS A 43 2.44 36.00 4.54
CA LYS A 43 3.86 35.62 4.40
C LYS A 43 4.77 36.85 4.48
N THR A 44 4.46 37.92 3.74
CA THR A 44 5.27 39.14 3.69
C THR A 44 5.41 39.81 5.06
N HIS A 45 4.32 39.88 5.84
CA HIS A 45 4.32 40.53 7.15
C HIS A 45 4.53 39.56 8.34
N LYS A 46 4.94 38.30 8.11
CA LYS A 46 5.05 37.26 9.14
C LYS A 46 5.88 37.68 10.36
N SER A 47 7.04 38.30 10.15
CA SER A 47 7.96 38.73 11.21
C SER A 47 7.37 39.85 12.08
N GLU A 48 6.78 40.86 11.44
CA GLU A 48 6.11 41.99 12.10
C GLU A 48 4.90 41.52 12.91
N LEU A 49 4.09 40.61 12.36
CA LEU A 49 2.94 40.02 13.04
C LEU A 49 3.34 39.17 14.26
N LEU A 50 4.41 38.38 14.16
CA LEU A 50 4.97 37.64 15.30
C LEU A 50 5.43 38.57 16.42
N GLN A 51 6.05 39.70 16.09
CA GLN A 51 6.52 40.68 17.07
C GLN A 51 5.34 41.38 17.77
N ILE A 52 4.31 41.79 17.02
CA ILE A 52 3.08 42.37 17.57
C ILE A 52 2.39 41.38 18.52
N LEU A 53 2.14 40.15 18.09
CA LEU A 53 1.45 39.15 18.91
C LEU A 53 2.24 38.75 20.16
N LYS A 54 3.58 38.63 20.09
CA LYS A 54 4.43 38.43 21.27
C LYS A 54 4.34 39.58 22.28
N SER A 55 4.15 40.82 21.82
CA SER A 55 3.96 41.98 22.70
C SER A 55 2.54 42.06 23.30
N GLU A 56 1.53 41.54 22.59
CA GLU A 56 0.13 41.52 23.03
C GLU A 56 -0.17 40.38 24.02
N ASN A 57 0.56 39.26 23.91
CA ASN A 57 0.34 38.03 24.71
C ASN A 57 1.26 37.92 25.96
N ALA A 58 1.94 39.01 26.34
CA ALA A 58 2.81 39.04 27.52
C ALA A 58 2.00 39.22 28.82
N PRO A 59 2.24 38.43 29.88
CA PRO A 59 1.44 38.50 31.10
C PRO A 59 1.68 39.78 31.93
N LYS A 60 0.57 40.32 32.43
CA LYS A 60 0.41 41.42 33.40
C LYS A 60 -0.81 41.03 34.26
N PRO A 61 -0.90 41.27 35.60
CA PRO A 61 -0.24 42.23 36.50
C PRO A 61 0.34 41.47 37.76
N PRO A 62 0.41 41.96 39.04
CA PRO A 62 0.10 43.26 39.63
C PRO A 62 1.14 43.84 40.62
N ALA A 63 0.78 44.96 41.26
CA ALA A 63 1.62 45.78 42.11
C ALA A 63 1.14 45.80 43.58
N VAL A 64 2.11 45.87 44.50
CA VAL A 64 2.06 46.39 45.89
C VAL A 64 1.13 45.72 46.91
N ALA A 65 1.76 45.11 47.92
CA ALA A 65 1.35 45.22 49.32
C ALA A 65 2.56 44.98 50.25
N SER A 66 3.12 46.04 50.83
CA SER A 66 3.95 45.96 52.06
C SER A 66 3.03 46.20 53.26
N PRO A 67 3.27 45.56 54.42
CA PRO A 67 4.20 46.16 55.37
C PRO A 67 5.11 45.17 56.14
N GLU A 68 6.09 45.77 56.82
CA GLU A 68 6.98 45.28 57.89
C GLU A 68 6.28 44.60 59.10
N PRO A 69 7.01 44.03 60.11
CA PRO A 69 8.38 43.46 60.12
C PRO A 69 8.50 42.11 60.88
N GLU A 70 9.74 41.61 61.04
CA GLU A 70 10.19 40.52 61.94
C GLU A 70 9.78 39.06 61.59
N PRO A 71 10.42 37.99 62.15
CA PRO A 71 11.59 37.94 63.04
C PRO A 71 12.75 36.98 62.61
N ARG A 72 13.91 37.15 63.27
CA ARG A 72 14.94 36.12 63.60
C ARG A 72 15.60 35.33 62.45
N VAL A 73 16.79 35.81 62.05
CA VAL A 73 17.97 34.93 61.86
C VAL A 73 19.08 35.40 62.81
N ALA A 74 19.23 34.63 63.88
CA ALA A 74 20.24 34.72 64.95
C ALA A 74 20.19 33.35 65.66
N ASP A 75 21.26 32.67 66.07
CA ASP A 75 22.68 33.00 66.08
C ASP A 75 23.55 31.75 65.84
N LYS A 76 24.72 31.93 65.22
CA LYS A 76 25.98 31.55 65.88
C LYS A 76 26.57 32.88 66.34
N PRO A 77 26.97 33.07 67.62
CA PRO A 77 27.99 32.23 68.25
C PRO A 77 27.80 32.02 69.77
N ALA A 78 28.75 31.35 70.43
CA ALA A 78 29.50 31.87 71.59
C ALA A 78 30.28 30.76 72.31
N VAL A 79 31.60 30.80 72.22
CA VAL A 79 32.51 30.26 73.24
C VAL A 79 33.11 31.47 73.95
N ALA A 80 32.81 31.68 75.24
CA ALA A 80 33.59 32.56 76.13
C ALA A 80 33.13 32.48 77.59
N VAL A 81 34.00 31.98 78.48
CA VAL A 81 34.33 32.60 79.78
C VAL A 81 35.83 32.30 79.98
N SER A 82 36.71 33.21 79.59
CA SER A 82 37.17 34.38 80.36
C SER A 82 38.05 34.00 81.56
N SER A 83 39.36 34.01 81.30
CA SER A 83 40.41 33.97 82.32
C SER A 83 41.36 35.14 82.06
N GLY A 84 41.36 36.17 82.93
CA GLY A 84 42.32 37.26 82.83
C GLY A 84 41.81 38.62 83.30
N SER A 85 41.94 38.90 84.60
CA SER A 85 41.93 40.27 85.13
C SER A 85 43.14 40.48 86.05
N HIS A 86 44.10 41.28 85.60
CA HIS A 86 45.08 41.93 86.49
C HIS A 86 44.46 43.25 87.00
N THR A 87 44.71 43.62 88.26
CA THR A 87 45.52 44.81 88.65
C THR A 87 45.62 44.92 90.18
N GLU A 88 46.86 45.04 90.67
CA GLU A 88 47.38 45.48 91.98
C GLU A 88 46.45 46.01 93.11
N LYS A 89 46.66 45.55 94.36
CA LYS A 89 47.44 46.30 95.40
C LYS A 89 47.62 45.58 96.76
N GLN A 90 48.88 45.46 97.17
CA GLN A 90 49.51 45.59 98.51
C GLN A 90 48.70 45.37 99.82
N VAL A 91 49.23 44.59 100.78
CA VAL A 91 49.93 45.04 102.04
C VAL A 91 50.11 43.89 103.08
N ALA A 92 51.33 43.76 103.62
CA ALA A 92 51.80 43.22 104.92
C ALA A 92 51.43 41.80 105.48
N THR A 93 52.51 41.01 105.64
CA THR A 93 52.85 40.00 106.68
C THR A 93 52.99 40.61 108.10
N PRO A 94 53.42 39.88 109.18
CA PRO A 94 53.52 38.41 109.46
C PRO A 94 53.01 38.00 110.89
N THR A 95 53.23 36.74 111.32
CA THR A 95 54.07 36.34 112.51
C THR A 95 53.78 34.90 113.00
N GLN A 96 54.82 34.18 113.49
CA GLN A 96 54.79 32.79 114.01
C GLN A 96 54.66 32.71 115.58
N PRO A 97 55.32 31.78 116.33
CA PRO A 97 54.75 30.66 117.14
C PRO A 97 54.92 30.92 118.69
N PRO A 98 55.13 29.98 119.67
CA PRO A 98 55.19 28.49 119.68
C PRO A 98 54.64 27.71 120.94
N ARG A 99 54.75 26.36 120.89
CA ARG A 99 55.07 25.37 121.97
C ARG A 99 54.25 25.24 123.29
N VAL A 100 53.79 24.00 123.52
CA VAL A 100 53.97 23.11 124.71
C VAL A 100 53.82 23.68 126.14
N ALA A 101 52.81 23.19 126.90
CA ALA A 101 52.89 22.91 128.35
C ALA A 101 51.73 22.03 128.87
N ALA A 102 51.96 21.36 130.01
CA ALA A 102 50.99 20.76 130.93
C ALA A 102 51.62 20.82 132.35
N PRO A 103 50.94 20.52 133.50
CA PRO A 103 49.52 20.24 133.75
C PRO A 103 48.88 20.99 134.98
N ALA A 104 47.57 20.76 135.21
CA ALA A 104 46.82 20.79 136.51
C ALA A 104 46.52 22.16 137.22
N PRO A 105 45.55 22.24 138.17
CA PRO A 105 44.45 21.32 138.51
C PRO A 105 43.02 21.94 138.41
N GLN A 106 42.00 21.09 138.63
CA GLN A 106 40.56 21.31 138.38
C GLN A 106 39.84 22.25 139.37
N THR A 107 38.77 22.91 138.91
CA THR A 107 37.64 23.36 139.76
C THR A 107 36.29 23.26 139.00
N GLU A 108 35.19 23.19 139.74
CA GLU A 108 33.87 22.66 139.33
C GLU A 108 33.16 23.35 138.14
N ALA A 109 33.68 24.49 137.66
CA ALA A 109 33.26 25.06 136.38
C ALA A 109 33.56 24.14 135.19
N GLU A 110 34.59 23.28 135.29
CA GLU A 110 34.96 22.32 134.24
C GLU A 110 33.91 21.25 133.98
N ILE A 111 33.03 20.89 134.92
CA ILE A 111 32.04 19.82 134.68
C ILE A 111 30.89 20.33 133.80
N ALA A 112 30.41 21.56 134.07
CA ALA A 112 29.43 22.24 133.21
C ALA A 112 30.03 22.70 131.87
N ALA A 113 31.35 22.96 131.83
CA ALA A 113 32.06 23.21 130.59
C ALA A 113 32.32 21.92 129.80
N SER A 114 32.59 20.77 130.46
CA SER A 114 32.77 19.46 129.83
C SER A 114 31.48 18.97 129.21
N SER A 115 30.36 19.00 129.94
CA SER A 115 29.07 18.61 129.35
C SER A 115 28.67 19.49 128.16
N ARG A 116 28.93 20.80 128.23
CA ARG A 116 28.72 21.71 127.08
C ARG A 116 29.73 21.49 125.95
N ALA A 117 30.98 21.13 126.25
CA ALA A 117 31.99 20.79 125.25
C ALA A 117 31.68 19.43 124.58
N GLU A 118 31.11 18.49 125.31
CA GLU A 118 30.60 17.21 124.80
C GLU A 118 29.37 17.44 123.91
N GLU A 119 28.42 18.29 124.31
CA GLU A 119 27.29 18.72 123.45
C GLU A 119 27.78 19.45 122.18
N ILE A 120 28.75 20.36 122.30
CA ILE A 120 29.36 21.05 121.14
C ILE A 120 30.08 20.04 120.24
N ALA A 121 30.86 19.11 120.79
CA ALA A 121 31.56 18.09 120.01
C ALA A 121 30.59 17.09 119.34
N GLN A 122 29.46 16.78 119.96
CA GLN A 122 28.39 15.98 119.35
C GLN A 122 27.74 16.73 118.18
N LEU A 123 27.40 18.01 118.35
CA LEU A 123 26.86 18.86 117.28
C LEU A 123 27.88 19.07 116.15
N GLU A 124 29.16 19.24 116.45
CA GLU A 124 30.23 19.33 115.45
C GLU A 124 30.41 18.01 114.68
N ALA A 125 30.34 16.86 115.35
CA ALA A 125 30.35 15.55 114.72
C ALA A 125 29.11 15.29 113.86
N GLU A 126 27.93 15.72 114.31
CA GLU A 126 26.68 15.64 113.55
C GLU A 126 26.71 16.57 112.33
N MET A 127 27.22 17.80 112.46
CA MET A 127 27.43 18.72 111.34
C MET A 127 28.47 18.21 110.34
N LEU A 128 29.54 17.56 110.79
CA LEU A 128 30.51 16.89 109.90
C LEU A 128 29.87 15.71 109.19
N ARG A 129 29.08 14.89 109.90
CA ARG A 129 28.34 13.78 109.30
C ARG A 129 27.35 14.28 108.24
N LEU A 130 26.54 15.29 108.56
CA LEU A 130 25.59 15.89 107.62
C LEU A 130 26.31 16.46 106.40
N ARG A 131 27.44 17.15 106.56
CA ARG A 131 28.27 17.60 105.43
C ARG A 131 28.77 16.45 104.58
N THR A 132 29.28 15.37 105.18
CA THR A 132 29.73 14.19 104.39
C THR A 132 28.57 13.45 103.72
N GLU A 133 27.36 13.44 104.33
CA GLU A 133 26.15 12.90 103.69
C GLU A 133 25.64 13.83 102.57
N GLU A 134 25.77 15.15 102.69
CA GLU A 134 25.47 16.13 101.63
C GLU A 134 26.48 16.05 100.48
N GLU A 135 27.78 15.96 100.78
CA GLU A 135 28.86 15.75 99.80
C GLU A 135 28.68 14.42 99.06
N ALA A 136 28.31 13.34 99.77
CA ALA A 136 27.99 12.05 99.15
C ALA A 136 26.75 12.14 98.23
N ARG A 137 25.65 12.78 98.69
CA ARG A 137 24.46 13.01 97.84
C ARG A 137 24.75 13.90 96.64
N HIS A 138 25.64 14.90 96.78
CA HIS A 138 26.09 15.71 95.66
C HIS A 138 26.94 14.88 94.67
N ALA A 139 27.86 14.04 95.15
CA ALA A 139 28.63 13.15 94.28
C ALA A 139 27.72 12.11 93.55
N GLU A 140 26.73 11.54 94.24
CA GLU A 140 25.70 10.68 93.65
C GLU A 140 24.85 11.43 92.61
N PHE A 141 24.48 12.69 92.88
CA PHE A 141 23.75 13.53 91.92
C PHE A 141 24.60 13.86 90.69
N GLU A 142 25.86 14.29 90.85
CA GLU A 142 26.75 14.62 89.73
C GLU A 142 27.06 13.38 88.87
N THR A 143 27.29 12.22 89.50
CA THR A 143 27.47 10.96 88.76
C THR A 143 26.21 10.52 88.03
N ALA A 144 25.02 10.68 88.63
CA ALA A 144 23.74 10.45 87.95
C ALA A 144 23.47 11.45 86.82
N HIS A 145 23.84 12.72 86.99
CA HIS A 145 23.73 13.77 85.98
C HIS A 145 24.61 13.45 84.76
N LEU A 146 25.90 13.16 85.00
CA LEU A 146 26.84 12.75 83.97
C LEU A 146 26.42 11.45 83.28
N ALA A 147 25.85 10.48 84.02
CA ALA A 147 25.28 9.27 83.41
C ALA A 147 24.09 9.58 82.50
N SER A 148 23.21 10.50 82.89
CA SER A 148 22.07 10.97 82.10
C SER A 148 22.52 11.74 80.84
N GLU A 149 23.49 12.64 80.95
CA GLU A 149 24.06 13.36 79.80
C GLU A 149 24.76 12.42 78.82
N ASN A 150 25.52 11.43 79.31
CA ASN A 150 26.13 10.41 78.47
C ASN A 150 25.08 9.52 77.79
N ALA A 151 24.01 9.14 78.49
CA ALA A 151 22.90 8.39 77.90
C ALA A 151 22.20 9.20 76.79
N LEU A 152 21.92 10.49 77.03
CA LEU A 152 21.34 11.40 76.03
C LEU A 152 22.25 11.55 74.81
N ARG A 153 23.57 11.66 75.02
CA ARG A 153 24.56 11.72 73.93
C ARG A 153 24.56 10.44 73.10
N VAL A 154 24.52 9.26 73.73
CA VAL A 154 24.44 7.97 73.03
C VAL A 154 23.15 7.87 72.21
N GLU A 155 22.02 8.33 72.73
CA GLU A 155 20.76 8.39 71.96
C GLU A 155 20.83 9.39 70.80
N GLN A 156 21.45 10.55 70.96
CA GLN A 156 21.68 11.50 69.86
C GLN A 156 22.60 10.91 68.77
N GLU A 157 23.67 10.19 69.16
CA GLU A 157 24.56 9.51 68.21
C GLU A 157 23.87 8.33 67.51
N ARG A 158 22.98 7.60 68.20
CA ARG A 158 22.11 6.57 67.60
C ARG A 158 21.13 7.19 66.60
N TRP A 159 20.49 8.29 66.95
CA TRP A 159 19.54 8.98 66.07
C TRP A 159 20.23 9.53 64.81
N ARG A 160 21.41 10.15 64.95
CA ARG A 160 22.24 10.58 63.80
C ARG A 160 22.63 9.41 62.90
N LYS A 161 23.07 8.29 63.46
CA LYS A 161 23.39 7.08 62.67
C LYS A 161 22.17 6.53 61.94
N ALA A 162 21.01 6.50 62.58
CA ALA A 162 19.75 6.09 61.94
C ALA A 162 19.33 7.06 60.81
N GLU A 163 19.52 8.36 60.99
CA GLU A 163 19.26 9.37 59.95
C GLU A 163 20.25 9.25 58.78
N GLU A 164 21.54 9.03 59.06
CA GLU A 164 22.56 8.72 58.04
C GLU A 164 22.25 7.44 57.28
N ASP A 165 21.83 6.36 57.94
CA ASP A 165 21.45 5.09 57.30
C ASP A 165 20.19 5.25 56.43
N ILE A 166 19.22 6.06 56.86
CA ILE A 166 18.05 6.43 56.04
C ILE A 166 18.50 7.25 54.82
N ALA A 167 19.43 8.19 54.97
CA ALA A 167 19.96 8.98 53.87
C ALA A 167 20.76 8.11 52.87
N ARG A 168 21.60 7.18 53.35
CA ARG A 168 22.32 6.21 52.52
C ARG A 168 21.37 5.34 51.72
N ARG A 169 20.35 4.74 52.36
CA ARG A 169 19.34 3.92 51.69
C ARG A 169 18.55 4.70 50.64
N ARG A 170 18.24 5.97 50.88
CA ARG A 170 17.60 6.85 49.88
C ARG A 170 18.51 7.12 48.69
N ALA A 171 19.79 7.43 48.93
CA ALA A 171 20.78 7.64 47.87
C ALA A 171 21.04 6.36 47.06
N GLU A 172 21.07 5.19 47.69
CA GLU A 172 21.17 3.89 47.02
C GLU A 172 19.93 3.59 46.16
N GLN A 173 18.72 3.85 46.67
CA GLN A 173 17.48 3.73 45.89
C GLN A 173 17.44 4.70 44.71
N GLU A 174 17.89 5.95 44.89
CA GLU A 174 17.98 6.94 43.81
C GLU A 174 19.00 6.52 42.75
N LYS A 175 20.19 6.05 43.17
CA LYS A 175 21.19 5.45 42.27
C LYS A 175 20.62 4.27 41.49
N GLN A 176 19.91 3.35 42.14
CA GLN A 176 19.26 2.21 41.48
C GLN A 176 18.20 2.64 40.47
N ARG A 177 17.42 3.69 40.75
CA ARG A 177 16.45 4.27 39.81
C ARG A 177 17.14 4.89 38.60
N ILE A 178 18.21 5.66 38.79
CA ILE A 178 19.00 6.25 37.69
C ILE A 178 19.65 5.15 36.84
N GLU A 179 20.26 4.13 37.47
CA GLU A 179 20.81 2.98 36.73
C GLU A 179 19.73 2.20 35.95
N ALA A 180 18.52 2.05 36.51
CA ALA A 180 17.40 1.42 35.82
C ALA A 180 16.91 2.26 34.63
N GLU A 181 16.76 3.57 34.79
CA GLU A 181 16.37 4.49 33.72
C GLU A 181 17.41 4.52 32.59
N VAL A 182 18.71 4.49 32.92
CA VAL A 182 19.78 4.38 31.91
C VAL A 182 19.72 3.05 31.16
N ARG A 183 19.50 1.92 31.86
CA ARG A 183 19.31 0.60 31.22
C ARG A 183 18.05 0.55 30.34
N GLU A 184 16.98 1.22 30.74
CA GLU A 184 15.75 1.33 29.95
C GLU A 184 16.00 2.15 28.68
N ARG A 185 16.68 3.30 28.78
CA ARG A 185 17.06 4.13 27.64
C ARG A 185 17.96 3.40 26.64
N THR A 186 19.00 2.68 27.10
CA THR A 186 19.83 1.90 26.17
C THR A 186 19.05 0.73 25.54
N ALA A 187 18.14 0.09 26.27
CA ALA A 187 17.24 -0.93 25.72
C ALA A 187 16.21 -0.34 24.73
N GLU A 188 15.76 0.91 24.91
CA GLU A 188 14.99 1.65 23.90
C GLU A 188 15.83 1.99 22.67
N GLU A 189 17.05 2.48 22.84
CA GLU A 189 17.97 2.80 21.74
C GLU A 189 18.28 1.57 20.90
N HIS A 190 18.56 0.42 21.53
CA HIS A 190 18.72 -0.85 20.81
C HIS A 190 17.44 -1.29 20.08
N ARG A 191 16.25 -1.12 20.68
CA ARG A 191 14.98 -1.40 20.00
C ARG A 191 14.76 -0.48 18.79
N ARG A 192 15.12 0.81 18.89
CA ARG A 192 15.06 1.77 17.78
C ARG A 192 16.06 1.40 16.68
N GLN A 193 17.30 1.04 17.02
CA GLN A 193 18.32 0.58 16.07
C GLN A 193 17.89 -0.67 15.30
N ILE A 194 17.24 -1.63 15.97
CA ILE A 194 16.68 -2.82 15.31
C ILE A 194 15.57 -2.42 14.33
N ALA A 195 14.61 -1.60 14.77
CA ALA A 195 13.53 -1.12 13.89
C ALA A 195 14.06 -0.30 12.69
N GLU A 196 15.05 0.56 12.88
CA GLU A 196 15.72 1.31 11.80
C GLU A 196 16.45 0.38 10.82
N GLN A 197 17.10 -0.69 11.30
CA GLN A 197 17.72 -1.69 10.43
C GLN A 197 16.68 -2.51 9.65
N GLU A 198 15.55 -2.87 10.26
CA GLU A 198 14.44 -3.56 9.58
C GLU A 198 13.80 -2.67 8.51
N ILE A 199 13.55 -1.39 8.82
CA ILE A 199 13.07 -0.40 7.84
C ILE A 199 14.07 -0.24 6.69
N ALA A 200 15.38 -0.12 6.97
CA ALA A 200 16.40 0.00 5.93
C ALA A 200 16.45 -1.23 5.00
N ARG A 201 16.31 -2.45 5.55
CA ARG A 201 16.23 -3.69 4.75
C ARG A 201 14.97 -3.71 3.89
N ALA A 202 13.81 -3.38 4.46
CA ALA A 202 12.55 -3.29 3.72
C ALA A 202 12.61 -2.24 2.61
N GLU A 203 13.27 -1.10 2.83
CA GLU A 203 13.51 -0.10 1.79
C GLU A 203 14.40 -0.63 0.65
N GLU A 204 15.46 -1.39 0.95
CA GLU A 204 16.27 -2.01 -0.09
C GLU A 204 15.47 -3.05 -0.90
N GLU A 205 14.66 -3.87 -0.23
CA GLU A 205 13.78 -4.83 -0.92
C GLU A 205 12.76 -4.11 -1.81
N VAL A 206 12.13 -3.04 -1.33
CA VAL A 206 11.22 -2.21 -2.14
C VAL A 206 11.97 -1.56 -3.32
N LYS A 207 13.23 -1.12 -3.14
CA LYS A 207 14.08 -0.62 -4.24
C LYS A 207 14.36 -1.72 -5.28
N ARG A 208 14.72 -2.94 -4.85
CA ARG A 208 14.92 -4.11 -5.74
C ARG A 208 13.64 -4.48 -6.49
N MET A 209 12.50 -4.53 -5.80
CA MET A 209 11.19 -4.80 -6.39
C MET A 209 10.82 -3.74 -7.44
N ARG A 210 11.04 -2.45 -7.15
CA ARG A 210 10.82 -1.36 -8.12
C ARG A 210 11.73 -1.49 -9.33
N SER A 211 13.03 -1.76 -9.17
CA SER A 211 13.92 -1.93 -10.32
C SER A 211 13.54 -3.14 -11.18
N MET A 212 13.09 -4.25 -10.58
CA MET A 212 12.58 -5.41 -11.34
C MET A 212 11.24 -5.11 -12.03
N GLU A 213 10.38 -4.29 -11.42
CA GLU A 213 9.15 -3.86 -12.06
C GLU A 213 9.41 -2.89 -13.22
N GLU A 214 10.38 -1.98 -13.07
CA GLU A 214 10.83 -1.06 -14.11
C GLU A 214 11.44 -1.81 -15.31
N THR A 215 12.28 -2.83 -15.09
CA THR A 215 12.77 -3.66 -16.20
C THR A 215 11.63 -4.42 -16.86
N ARG A 216 10.72 -5.03 -16.10
CA ARG A 216 9.55 -5.75 -16.65
C ARG A 216 8.63 -4.83 -17.46
N ARG A 217 8.41 -3.59 -17.01
CA ARG A 217 7.65 -2.57 -17.75
C ARG A 217 8.39 -2.18 -19.04
N ALA A 218 9.70 -1.93 -18.97
CA ALA A 218 10.51 -1.60 -20.15
C ALA A 218 10.55 -2.75 -21.19
N GLU A 219 10.57 -4.01 -20.74
CA GLU A 219 10.46 -5.20 -21.58
C GLU A 219 9.09 -5.30 -22.27
N VAL A 220 7.99 -5.13 -21.52
CA VAL A 220 6.63 -5.12 -22.09
C VAL A 220 6.45 -3.96 -23.07
N ASP A 221 6.96 -2.77 -22.76
CA ASP A 221 6.91 -1.62 -23.67
C ASP A 221 7.78 -1.84 -24.93
N ALA A 222 8.90 -2.55 -24.80
CA ALA A 222 9.75 -2.93 -25.94
C ALA A 222 9.07 -3.99 -26.82
N GLN A 223 8.43 -5.00 -26.22
CA GLN A 223 7.62 -5.99 -26.93
C GLN A 223 6.43 -5.32 -27.64
N GLY A 224 5.76 -4.38 -26.99
CA GLY A 224 4.67 -3.59 -27.59
C GLY A 224 5.13 -2.78 -28.80
N ARG A 225 6.27 -2.08 -28.70
CA ARG A 225 6.88 -1.38 -29.84
C ARG A 225 7.31 -2.32 -30.96
N ALA A 226 7.89 -3.48 -30.64
CA ALA A 226 8.29 -4.48 -31.63
C ALA A 226 7.08 -5.06 -32.37
N ALA A 227 5.98 -5.36 -31.66
CA ALA A 227 4.73 -5.81 -32.26
C ALA A 227 4.09 -4.74 -33.16
N GLN A 228 4.11 -3.47 -32.75
CA GLN A 228 3.68 -2.35 -33.59
C GLN A 228 4.53 -2.24 -34.86
N GLN A 229 5.85 -2.32 -34.76
CA GLN A 229 6.76 -2.27 -35.91
C GLN A 229 6.59 -3.48 -36.84
N ALA A 230 6.34 -4.68 -36.30
CA ALA A 230 6.02 -5.86 -37.09
C ALA A 230 4.72 -5.66 -37.89
N HIS A 231 3.66 -5.20 -37.23
CA HIS A 231 2.38 -4.93 -37.89
C HIS A 231 2.46 -3.80 -38.93
N GLU A 232 3.22 -2.73 -38.66
CA GLU A 232 3.49 -1.68 -39.65
C GLU A 232 4.30 -2.22 -40.85
N ALA A 233 5.23 -3.14 -40.63
CA ALA A 233 5.99 -3.80 -41.68
C ALA A 233 5.13 -4.75 -42.52
N GLU A 234 4.21 -5.51 -41.90
CA GLU A 234 3.20 -6.32 -42.60
C GLU A 234 2.30 -5.45 -43.49
N LEU A 235 1.74 -4.36 -42.94
CA LEU A 235 0.93 -3.41 -43.70
C LEU A 235 1.72 -2.76 -44.85
N ALA A 236 3.01 -2.47 -44.65
CA ALA A 236 3.89 -1.97 -45.70
C ALA A 236 4.21 -3.04 -46.77
N ALA A 237 4.32 -4.31 -46.39
CA ALA A 237 4.50 -5.42 -47.33
C ALA A 237 3.23 -5.65 -48.16
N LEU A 238 2.05 -5.65 -47.53
CA LEU A 238 0.76 -5.75 -48.22
C LEU A 238 0.55 -4.60 -49.21
N ARG A 239 0.89 -3.36 -48.84
CA ARG A 239 0.86 -2.21 -49.76
C ARG A 239 1.79 -2.40 -50.97
N LYS A 240 3.02 -2.90 -50.76
CA LYS A 240 3.94 -3.21 -51.88
C LYS A 240 3.37 -4.30 -52.80
N ILE A 241 2.77 -5.34 -52.24
CA ILE A 241 2.12 -6.41 -53.03
C ILE A 241 0.94 -5.83 -53.83
N GLU A 242 0.13 -4.95 -53.24
CA GLU A 242 -0.97 -4.28 -53.94
C GLU A 242 -0.46 -3.34 -55.04
N GLU A 243 0.60 -2.56 -54.78
CA GLU A 243 1.28 -1.72 -55.78
C GLU A 243 1.86 -2.56 -56.93
N GLU A 244 2.54 -3.67 -56.64
CA GLU A 244 3.01 -4.64 -57.64
C GLU A 244 1.87 -5.26 -58.43
N GLN A 245 0.75 -5.62 -57.81
CA GLN A 245 -0.43 -6.11 -58.52
C GLN A 245 -1.05 -5.02 -59.41
N SER A 246 -1.11 -3.78 -58.93
CA SER A 246 -1.66 -2.65 -59.70
C SER A 246 -0.81 -2.34 -60.94
N THR A 247 0.52 -2.40 -60.80
CA THR A 247 1.46 -2.19 -61.90
C THR A 247 1.45 -3.35 -62.89
N ARG A 248 1.39 -4.61 -62.42
CA ARG A 248 1.20 -5.79 -63.29
C ARG A 248 -0.11 -5.70 -64.08
N ARG A 249 -1.24 -5.36 -63.44
CA ARG A 249 -2.52 -5.15 -64.13
C ARG A 249 -2.43 -4.03 -65.17
N ALA A 250 -1.82 -2.90 -64.84
CA ALA A 250 -1.63 -1.79 -65.78
C ALA A 250 -0.69 -2.15 -66.95
N GLU A 251 0.34 -3.00 -66.73
CA GLU A 251 1.17 -3.55 -67.80
C GLU A 251 0.42 -4.54 -68.68
N GLU A 252 -0.40 -5.41 -68.09
CA GLU A 252 -1.23 -6.37 -68.82
C GLU A 252 -2.30 -5.67 -69.67
N GLU A 253 -2.96 -4.65 -69.14
CA GLU A 253 -3.86 -3.77 -69.88
C GLU A 253 -3.14 -3.05 -71.04
N ARG A 254 -1.92 -2.52 -70.80
CA ARG A 254 -1.10 -1.92 -71.86
C ARG A 254 -0.74 -2.92 -72.95
N ARG A 255 -0.30 -4.13 -72.58
CA ARG A 255 0.01 -5.22 -73.54
C ARG A 255 -1.24 -5.64 -74.31
N TYR A 256 -2.39 -5.74 -73.64
CA TYR A 256 -3.67 -6.03 -74.31
C TYR A 256 -3.99 -4.96 -75.35
N LEU A 257 -3.98 -3.67 -74.96
CA LEU A 257 -4.25 -2.54 -75.85
C LEU A 257 -3.23 -2.45 -77.00
N GLU A 258 -1.95 -2.77 -76.76
CA GLU A 258 -0.92 -2.85 -77.80
C GLU A 258 -1.22 -3.97 -78.80
N THR A 259 -1.59 -5.18 -78.33
CA THR A 259 -1.97 -6.28 -79.23
C THR A 259 -3.24 -5.98 -80.01
N GLU A 260 -4.21 -5.27 -79.41
CA GLU A 260 -5.44 -4.85 -80.09
C GLU A 260 -5.15 -3.77 -81.13
N ALA A 261 -4.35 -2.75 -80.78
CA ALA A 261 -3.89 -1.72 -81.71
C ALA A 261 -3.11 -2.33 -82.89
N ARG A 262 -2.26 -3.34 -82.64
CA ARG A 262 -1.56 -4.09 -83.69
C ARG A 262 -2.51 -4.87 -84.61
N LYS A 263 -3.54 -5.52 -84.06
CA LYS A 263 -4.59 -6.20 -84.85
C LYS A 263 -5.37 -5.19 -85.72
N ARG A 264 -5.80 -4.07 -85.14
CA ARG A 264 -6.49 -2.99 -85.87
C ARG A 264 -5.61 -2.40 -86.96
N ALA A 265 -4.31 -2.20 -86.71
CA ALA A 265 -3.37 -1.75 -87.73
C ALA A 265 -3.17 -2.75 -88.88
N GLN A 266 -3.12 -4.07 -88.57
CA GLN A 266 -3.08 -5.12 -89.59
C GLN A 266 -4.37 -5.20 -90.40
N GLU A 267 -5.54 -5.04 -89.76
CA GLU A 267 -6.83 -4.98 -90.43
C GLU A 267 -6.95 -3.74 -91.33
N GLU A 268 -6.49 -2.57 -90.85
CA GLU A 268 -6.38 -1.36 -91.67
C GLU A 268 -5.40 -1.53 -92.84
N GLU A 269 -4.28 -2.22 -92.67
CA GLU A 269 -3.34 -2.50 -93.76
C GLU A 269 -3.96 -3.43 -94.80
N LEU A 270 -4.62 -4.51 -94.38
CA LEU A 270 -5.38 -5.40 -95.27
C LEU A 270 -6.50 -4.66 -95.99
N ARG A 271 -7.22 -3.78 -95.29
CA ARG A 271 -8.26 -2.92 -95.86
C ARG A 271 -7.68 -1.93 -96.87
N ARG A 272 -6.59 -1.23 -96.56
CA ARG A 272 -5.90 -0.32 -97.50
C ARG A 272 -5.37 -1.08 -98.71
N ARG A 273 -4.87 -2.31 -98.54
CA ARG A 273 -4.44 -3.18 -99.64
C ARG A 273 -5.62 -3.63 -100.51
N ALA A 274 -6.76 -3.95 -99.91
CA ALA A 274 -7.99 -4.26 -100.63
C ALA A 274 -8.52 -3.03 -101.39
N GLU A 275 -8.62 -1.87 -100.74
CA GLU A 275 -9.01 -0.59 -101.36
C GLU A 275 -8.07 -0.19 -102.50
N ALA A 276 -6.75 -0.37 -102.35
CA ALA A 276 -5.78 -0.16 -103.42
C ALA A 276 -5.94 -1.17 -104.57
N GLY A 277 -6.27 -2.43 -104.26
CA GLY A 277 -6.61 -3.45 -105.25
C GLY A 277 -7.88 -3.11 -106.03
N PHE A 278 -8.94 -2.66 -105.35
CA PHE A 278 -10.17 -2.20 -105.99
C PHE A 278 -9.90 -0.98 -106.88
N ARG A 279 -9.18 0.04 -106.39
CA ARG A 279 -8.79 1.20 -107.20
C ARG A 279 -7.97 0.80 -108.43
N ALA A 280 -7.03 -0.15 -108.31
CA ALA A 280 -6.27 -0.64 -109.45
C ALA A 280 -7.14 -1.36 -110.50
N VAL A 281 -8.19 -2.07 -110.06
CA VAL A 281 -9.19 -2.68 -110.94
C VAL A 281 -10.09 -1.63 -111.57
N GLU A 282 -10.51 -0.60 -110.83
CA GLU A 282 -11.27 0.56 -111.34
C GLU A 282 -10.46 1.31 -112.41
N ASP A 283 -9.22 1.68 -112.12
CA ASP A 283 -8.24 2.23 -113.07
C ASP A 283 -8.12 1.36 -114.34
N GLN A 284 -8.09 0.03 -114.18
CA GLN A 284 -7.98 -0.88 -115.31
C GLN A 284 -9.28 -0.94 -116.13
N ILE A 285 -10.45 -0.91 -115.48
CA ILE A 285 -11.75 -0.79 -116.12
C ILE A 285 -11.84 0.54 -116.89
N GLU A 286 -11.41 1.65 -116.30
CA GLU A 286 -11.36 2.95 -116.95
C GLU A 286 -10.39 2.96 -118.14
N ARG A 287 -9.20 2.38 -118.02
CA ARG A 287 -8.26 2.22 -119.15
C ARG A 287 -8.83 1.34 -120.26
N VAL A 288 -9.58 0.28 -119.93
CA VAL A 288 -10.26 -0.55 -120.94
C VAL A 288 -11.39 0.23 -121.61
N ARG A 289 -12.26 0.90 -120.84
CA ARG A 289 -13.32 1.78 -121.37
C ARG A 289 -12.75 2.90 -122.24
N ALA A 290 -11.64 3.52 -121.85
CA ALA A 290 -10.95 4.55 -122.63
C ALA A 290 -10.36 3.97 -123.92
N ARG A 291 -9.78 2.76 -123.91
CA ARG A 291 -9.32 2.06 -125.12
C ARG A 291 -10.49 1.66 -126.04
N GLU A 292 -11.62 1.25 -125.48
CA GLU A 292 -12.84 0.93 -126.22
C GLU A 292 -13.47 2.19 -126.82
N GLN A 293 -13.55 3.28 -126.06
CA GLN A 293 -13.97 4.59 -126.57
C GLN A 293 -13.02 5.09 -127.65
N ALA A 294 -11.71 4.97 -127.48
CA ALA A 294 -10.71 5.31 -128.51
C ALA A 294 -10.85 4.43 -129.76
N ARG A 295 -11.07 3.12 -129.62
CA ARG A 295 -11.39 2.21 -130.74
C ARG A 295 -12.71 2.58 -131.42
N MET A 296 -13.74 2.91 -130.66
CA MET A 296 -15.05 3.31 -131.19
C MET A 296 -14.96 4.67 -131.90
N ASN A 297 -14.15 5.60 -131.40
CA ASN A 297 -13.89 6.88 -132.04
C ASN A 297 -13.04 6.69 -133.30
N ALA A 298 -11.96 5.91 -133.26
CA ALA A 298 -11.17 5.56 -134.44
C ALA A 298 -11.96 4.75 -135.48
N ALA A 299 -12.91 3.91 -135.05
CA ALA A 299 -13.83 3.20 -135.95
C ALA A 299 -14.92 4.11 -136.51
N LYS A 300 -15.40 5.10 -135.74
CA LYS A 300 -16.27 6.20 -136.23
C LYS A 300 -15.52 7.14 -137.16
N GLU A 301 -14.23 7.38 -136.97
CA GLU A 301 -13.36 8.19 -137.84
C GLU A 301 -13.00 7.42 -139.11
N GLY A 302 -12.67 6.14 -139.01
CA GLY A 302 -12.52 5.24 -140.16
C GLY A 302 -13.82 5.10 -140.96
N ARG A 303 -14.96 4.97 -140.28
CA ARG A 303 -16.28 5.08 -140.93
C ARG A 303 -16.51 6.47 -141.49
N ARG A 304 -16.15 7.55 -140.82
CA ARG A 304 -16.29 8.92 -141.34
C ARG A 304 -15.39 9.16 -142.55
N LEU A 305 -14.20 8.58 -142.65
CA LEU A 305 -13.36 8.65 -143.85
C LEU A 305 -13.88 7.74 -144.97
N ALA A 306 -14.44 6.56 -144.65
CA ALA A 306 -15.11 5.71 -145.63
C ALA A 306 -16.39 6.38 -146.16
N GLU A 307 -17.22 6.89 -145.26
CA GLU A 307 -18.40 7.71 -145.54
C GLU A 307 -17.97 8.97 -146.29
N GLU A 308 -16.96 9.74 -145.87
CA GLU A 308 -16.45 10.93 -146.57
C GLU A 308 -15.82 10.61 -147.93
N THR A 309 -15.22 9.44 -148.15
CA THR A 309 -14.77 9.05 -149.51
C THR A 309 -15.94 8.63 -150.40
N THR A 310 -16.99 8.01 -149.84
CA THR A 310 -18.25 7.79 -150.57
C THR A 310 -19.09 9.06 -150.71
N ARG A 311 -18.95 10.02 -149.80
CA ARG A 311 -19.75 11.24 -149.67
C ARG A 311 -19.10 12.41 -150.37
N ARG A 312 -17.77 12.48 -150.52
CA ARG A 312 -17.10 13.37 -151.50
C ARG A 312 -17.51 13.00 -152.93
N ARG A 313 -17.74 11.71 -153.22
CA ARG A 313 -18.34 11.24 -154.47
C ARG A 313 -19.84 11.60 -154.64
N ILE A 314 -20.50 12.14 -153.61
CA ILE A 314 -21.94 12.52 -153.62
C ILE A 314 -22.11 14.03 -153.33
N GLU A 315 -21.17 14.68 -152.65
CA GLU A 315 -21.19 16.10 -152.26
C GLU A 315 -20.50 17.01 -153.26
N GLU A 316 -19.71 16.50 -154.21
CA GLU A 316 -19.43 17.26 -155.44
C GLU A 316 -20.73 17.51 -156.24
N GLU A 317 -21.77 16.68 -156.08
CA GLU A 317 -23.10 16.90 -156.66
C GLU A 317 -24.10 17.62 -155.70
N ALA A 318 -23.79 17.74 -154.40
CA ALA A 318 -24.70 18.28 -153.39
C ALA A 318 -24.23 19.57 -152.68
N ARG A 319 -23.12 20.19 -153.07
CA ARG A 319 -22.60 21.44 -152.46
C ARG A 319 -23.37 22.74 -152.83
N ARG A 320 -24.70 22.67 -152.88
CA ARG A 320 -25.60 23.85 -152.96
C ARG A 320 -26.91 23.64 -152.21
N LYS A 321 -26.89 23.75 -150.87
CA LYS A 321 -27.87 24.48 -150.03
C LYS A 321 -27.68 24.17 -148.53
N VAL A 322 -27.52 25.23 -147.72
CA VAL A 322 -27.87 25.32 -146.28
C VAL A 322 -27.06 24.39 -145.34
N GLU A 323 -26.11 24.81 -144.51
CA GLU A 323 -25.67 26.15 -144.09
C GLU A 323 -26.78 27.12 -143.67
N GLU A 324 -27.57 26.73 -142.67
CA GLU A 324 -28.12 27.68 -141.69
C GLU A 324 -28.38 26.96 -140.35
N GLU A 325 -27.30 26.83 -139.58
CA GLU A 325 -27.35 26.45 -138.18
C GLU A 325 -27.80 27.65 -137.31
N ALA A 326 -27.86 27.45 -135.99
CA ALA A 326 -27.66 28.53 -135.01
C ALA A 326 -28.71 29.65 -134.87
N ARG A 327 -30.01 29.32 -134.74
CA ARG A 327 -30.97 30.20 -134.04
C ARG A 327 -31.81 29.59 -132.92
N ARG A 328 -31.56 28.33 -132.53
CA ARG A 328 -32.40 27.59 -131.55
C ARG A 328 -31.68 27.12 -130.27
N ARG A 329 -30.67 27.85 -129.80
CA ARG A 329 -29.97 27.60 -128.52
C ARG A 329 -30.04 28.76 -127.49
N ALA A 330 -30.83 29.80 -127.77
CA ALA A 330 -30.89 31.01 -126.92
C ALA A 330 -32.08 31.08 -125.95
N GLU A 331 -33.02 30.12 -125.98
CA GLU A 331 -34.27 30.17 -125.19
C GLU A 331 -34.24 29.36 -123.87
N GLU A 332 -33.30 28.45 -123.69
CA GLU A 332 -33.28 27.55 -122.51
C GLU A 332 -32.57 28.16 -121.29
N GLU A 333 -31.63 29.09 -121.49
CA GLU A 333 -30.80 29.67 -120.42
C GLU A 333 -31.55 30.63 -119.48
N ALA A 334 -32.71 31.15 -119.90
CA ALA A 334 -33.50 32.10 -119.14
C ALA A 334 -34.38 31.45 -118.05
N ARG A 335 -34.66 30.14 -118.12
CA ARG A 335 -35.57 29.47 -117.16
C ARG A 335 -34.88 29.03 -115.87
N LEU A 336 -33.59 28.72 -115.90
CA LEU A 336 -32.88 28.13 -114.75
C LEU A 336 -32.63 29.08 -113.57
N ARG A 337 -32.59 30.40 -113.80
CA ARG A 337 -32.22 31.37 -112.74
C ARG A 337 -33.31 31.65 -111.71
N VAL A 338 -34.59 31.50 -112.08
CA VAL A 338 -35.72 31.82 -111.18
C VAL A 338 -35.99 30.69 -110.17
N GLU A 339 -35.76 29.44 -110.55
CA GLU A 339 -36.08 28.26 -109.72
C GLU A 339 -35.07 28.06 -108.58
N ILE A 340 -33.79 28.37 -108.82
CA ILE A 340 -32.71 28.26 -107.81
C ILE A 340 -32.89 29.30 -106.69
N GLU A 341 -33.32 30.53 -107.01
CA GLU A 341 -33.44 31.60 -106.00
C GLU A 341 -34.62 31.38 -105.03
N ALA A 342 -35.64 30.63 -105.45
CA ALA A 342 -36.78 30.26 -104.62
C ALA A 342 -36.45 29.15 -103.61
N GLN A 343 -35.68 28.14 -104.02
CA GLN A 343 -35.30 27.02 -103.13
C GLN A 343 -34.40 27.49 -101.97
N VAL A 344 -33.39 28.31 -102.26
CA VAL A 344 -32.41 28.77 -101.25
C VAL A 344 -33.05 29.55 -100.09
N ARG A 345 -34.10 30.35 -100.36
CA ARG A 345 -34.80 31.11 -99.29
C ARG A 345 -35.67 30.20 -98.42
N ALA A 346 -36.32 29.19 -98.99
CA ALA A 346 -37.13 28.22 -98.25
C ALA A 346 -36.26 27.33 -97.34
N GLU A 347 -35.11 26.88 -97.84
CA GLU A 347 -34.15 26.07 -97.07
C GLU A 347 -33.54 26.85 -95.90
N ALA A 348 -33.20 28.14 -96.11
CA ALA A 348 -32.64 29.00 -95.07
C ALA A 348 -33.62 29.27 -93.91
N GLU A 349 -34.91 29.52 -94.17
CA GLU A 349 -35.91 29.69 -93.10
C GLU A 349 -36.23 28.38 -92.36
N ALA A 350 -36.27 27.25 -93.07
CA ALA A 350 -36.48 25.94 -92.46
C ALA A 350 -35.35 25.58 -91.49
N ARG A 351 -34.09 25.79 -91.91
CA ARG A 351 -32.90 25.55 -91.11
C ARG A 351 -32.87 26.41 -89.84
N ARG A 352 -33.16 27.72 -89.96
CA ARG A 352 -33.12 28.65 -88.82
C ARG A 352 -34.13 28.30 -87.72
N LYS A 353 -35.34 27.85 -88.08
CA LYS A 353 -36.35 27.40 -87.10
C LYS A 353 -35.92 26.13 -86.37
N GLY A 354 -35.32 25.17 -87.08
CA GLY A 354 -34.76 23.95 -86.47
C GLY A 354 -33.58 24.22 -85.52
N GLU A 355 -32.69 25.13 -85.88
CA GLU A 355 -31.56 25.54 -85.03
C GLU A 355 -32.02 26.33 -83.78
N GLU A 356 -33.05 27.18 -83.87
CA GLU A 356 -33.61 27.87 -82.70
C GLU A 356 -34.41 26.94 -81.77
N GLU A 357 -35.16 25.97 -82.30
CA GLU A 357 -35.93 25.02 -81.48
C GLU A 357 -35.01 24.01 -80.76
N THR A 358 -34.00 23.48 -81.44
CA THR A 358 -33.00 22.59 -80.82
C THR A 358 -32.21 23.31 -79.73
N ARG A 359 -31.81 24.57 -79.97
CA ARG A 359 -31.12 25.39 -78.95
C ARG A 359 -31.98 25.64 -77.71
N ARG A 360 -33.28 25.93 -77.87
CA ARG A 360 -34.20 26.09 -76.73
C ARG A 360 -34.35 24.80 -75.91
N ARG A 361 -34.53 23.65 -76.56
CA ARG A 361 -34.63 22.36 -75.86
C ARG A 361 -33.37 22.03 -75.07
N VAL A 362 -32.18 22.28 -75.62
CA VAL A 362 -30.90 22.10 -74.90
C VAL A 362 -30.77 23.07 -73.72
N GLU A 363 -31.20 24.33 -73.85
CA GLU A 363 -31.14 25.29 -72.75
C GLU A 363 -32.15 24.97 -71.63
N GLU A 364 -33.38 24.57 -71.97
CA GLU A 364 -34.39 24.13 -71.00
C GLU A 364 -33.96 22.85 -70.27
N GLU A 365 -33.39 21.87 -70.98
CA GLU A 365 -32.88 20.64 -70.36
C GLU A 365 -31.68 20.92 -69.44
N ALA A 366 -30.77 21.83 -69.83
CA ALA A 366 -29.67 22.26 -68.98
C ALA A 366 -30.17 22.98 -67.71
N ARG A 367 -31.16 23.87 -67.83
CA ARG A 367 -31.79 24.53 -66.67
C ARG A 367 -32.49 23.53 -65.75
N ARG A 368 -33.21 22.53 -66.31
CA ARG A 368 -33.90 21.50 -65.52
C ARG A 368 -32.92 20.64 -64.72
N ARG A 369 -31.83 20.18 -65.36
CA ARG A 369 -30.76 19.43 -64.67
C ARG A 369 -30.10 20.24 -63.55
N ALA A 370 -29.82 21.52 -63.79
CA ALA A 370 -29.26 22.41 -62.76
C ALA A 370 -30.22 22.63 -61.56
N GLN A 371 -31.53 22.69 -61.82
CA GLN A 371 -32.55 22.76 -60.75
C GLN A 371 -32.67 21.44 -59.98
N GLU A 372 -32.75 20.30 -60.68
CA GLU A 372 -32.78 18.96 -60.05
C GLU A 372 -31.54 18.70 -59.18
N GLU A 373 -30.36 19.12 -59.62
CA GLU A 373 -29.11 18.98 -58.86
C GLU A 373 -29.06 19.90 -57.63
N ALA A 374 -29.53 21.15 -57.76
CA ALA A 374 -29.64 22.08 -56.64
C ALA A 374 -30.66 21.63 -55.59
N GLU A 375 -31.83 21.13 -56.00
CA GLU A 375 -32.83 20.57 -55.10
C GLU A 375 -32.32 19.30 -54.40
N ARG A 376 -31.60 18.43 -55.13
CA ARG A 376 -30.96 17.23 -54.55
C ARG A 376 -29.93 17.60 -53.49
N LEU A 377 -29.05 18.57 -53.76
CA LEU A 377 -28.06 19.06 -52.79
C LEU A 377 -28.72 19.67 -51.54
N ALA A 378 -29.78 20.47 -51.72
CA ALA A 378 -30.54 21.02 -50.59
C ALA A 378 -31.22 19.94 -49.75
N ALA A 379 -31.83 18.94 -50.39
CA ALA A 379 -32.45 17.81 -49.71
C ALA A 379 -31.43 16.91 -48.98
N GLU A 380 -30.24 16.71 -49.56
CA GLU A 380 -29.14 15.96 -48.94
C GLU A 380 -28.55 16.70 -47.74
N GLN A 381 -28.40 18.04 -47.82
CA GLN A 381 -28.00 18.86 -46.68
C GLN A 381 -29.03 18.85 -45.55
N ALA A 382 -30.32 18.98 -45.87
CA ALA A 382 -31.39 18.89 -44.88
C ALA A 382 -31.42 17.52 -44.18
N ARG A 383 -31.25 16.43 -44.93
CA ARG A 383 -31.12 15.07 -44.36
C ARG A 383 -29.89 14.94 -43.47
N ARG A 384 -28.72 15.43 -43.89
CA ARG A 384 -27.49 15.40 -43.07
C ARG A 384 -27.65 16.18 -41.76
N GLN A 385 -28.34 17.32 -41.76
CA GLN A 385 -28.59 18.08 -40.54
C GLN A 385 -29.49 17.32 -39.56
N VAL A 386 -30.59 16.72 -40.03
CA VAL A 386 -31.48 15.90 -39.19
C VAL A 386 -30.77 14.66 -38.66
N GLU A 387 -29.96 13.98 -39.48
CA GLU A 387 -29.18 12.82 -39.04
C GLU A 387 -28.09 13.20 -38.03
N ALA A 388 -27.38 14.31 -38.24
CA ALA A 388 -26.37 14.79 -37.32
C ALA A 388 -26.97 15.22 -35.97
N GLU A 389 -28.13 15.87 -35.97
CA GLU A 389 -28.83 16.23 -34.74
C GLU A 389 -29.36 14.99 -34.00
N ALA A 390 -29.91 14.00 -34.72
CA ALA A 390 -30.34 12.73 -34.14
C ALA A 390 -29.16 11.94 -33.53
N ARG A 391 -28.03 11.84 -34.24
CA ARG A 391 -26.79 11.23 -33.72
C ARG A 391 -26.28 11.96 -32.48
N ARG A 392 -26.22 13.29 -32.51
CA ARG A 392 -25.77 14.09 -31.37
C ARG A 392 -26.64 13.87 -30.13
N ARG A 393 -27.97 13.86 -30.27
CA ARG A 393 -28.88 13.57 -29.14
C ARG A 393 -28.69 12.15 -28.60
N ALA A 394 -28.52 11.16 -29.48
CA ALA A 394 -28.24 9.77 -29.06
C ALA A 394 -26.88 9.64 -28.34
N GLU A 395 -25.84 10.35 -28.79
CA GLU A 395 -24.54 10.41 -28.10
C GLU A 395 -24.61 11.13 -26.75
N GLU A 396 -25.35 12.24 -26.66
CA GLU A 396 -25.58 12.98 -25.40
C GLU A 396 -26.35 12.12 -24.38
N GLU A 397 -27.41 11.43 -24.80
CA GLU A 397 -28.13 10.47 -23.94
C GLU A 397 -27.26 9.28 -23.52
N ALA A 398 -26.45 8.72 -24.43
CA ALA A 398 -25.55 7.62 -24.10
C ALA A 398 -24.48 8.04 -23.08
N ARG A 399 -23.90 9.24 -23.26
CA ARG A 399 -22.94 9.81 -22.30
C ARG A 399 -23.59 10.06 -20.93
N HIS A 400 -24.78 10.66 -20.88
CA HIS A 400 -25.50 10.91 -19.63
C HIS A 400 -25.79 9.60 -18.87
N ARG A 401 -26.20 8.53 -19.57
CA ARG A 401 -26.44 7.22 -18.94
C ARG A 401 -25.16 6.62 -18.36
N ILE A 402 -24.04 6.70 -19.09
CA ILE A 402 -22.73 6.22 -18.60
C ILE A 402 -22.26 7.05 -17.38
N GLU A 403 -22.45 8.36 -17.41
CA GLU A 403 -22.06 9.26 -16.33
C GLU A 403 -22.91 9.06 -15.07
N GLU A 404 -24.23 8.91 -15.19
CA GLU A 404 -25.10 8.56 -14.06
C GLU A 404 -24.81 7.17 -13.50
N GLU A 405 -24.57 6.17 -14.36
CA GLU A 405 -24.24 4.82 -13.89
C GLU A 405 -22.87 4.79 -13.18
N ALA A 406 -21.89 5.57 -13.66
CA ALA A 406 -20.61 5.76 -12.98
C ALA A 406 -20.78 6.49 -11.63
N ARG A 407 -21.61 7.54 -11.57
CA ARG A 407 -21.93 8.28 -10.34
C ARG A 407 -22.63 7.40 -9.31
N LEU A 408 -23.60 6.59 -9.72
CA LEU A 408 -24.30 5.66 -8.85
C LEU A 408 -23.36 4.59 -8.28
N ARG A 409 -22.47 4.02 -9.12
CA ARG A 409 -21.43 3.08 -8.65
C ARG A 409 -20.47 3.73 -7.66
N ALA A 410 -20.07 4.98 -7.89
CA ALA A 410 -19.20 5.71 -6.97
C ALA A 410 -19.88 5.99 -5.62
N GLU A 411 -21.18 6.34 -5.62
CA GLU A 411 -21.95 6.54 -4.39
C GLU A 411 -22.19 5.21 -3.64
N GLU A 412 -22.51 4.12 -4.35
CA GLU A 412 -22.66 2.79 -3.77
C GLU A 412 -21.35 2.30 -3.14
N ALA A 413 -20.21 2.45 -3.83
CA ALA A 413 -18.89 2.11 -3.31
C ALA A 413 -18.52 2.94 -2.07
N ALA A 414 -18.80 4.25 -2.07
CA ALA A 414 -18.57 5.11 -0.90
C ALA A 414 -19.44 4.70 0.30
N ARG A 415 -20.72 4.37 0.08
CA ARG A 415 -21.63 3.87 1.13
C ARG A 415 -21.16 2.52 1.69
N LEU A 416 -20.72 1.60 0.83
CA LEU A 416 -20.18 0.30 1.26
C LEU A 416 -18.91 0.46 2.10
N HIS A 417 -17.96 1.30 1.67
CA HIS A 417 -16.72 1.56 2.42
C HIS A 417 -17.00 2.19 3.81
N VAL A 418 -17.96 3.11 3.91
CA VAL A 418 -18.38 3.68 5.20
C VAL A 418 -19.04 2.63 6.09
N ALA A 419 -19.91 1.77 5.53
CA ALA A 419 -20.55 0.68 6.27
C ALA A 419 -19.55 -0.39 6.74
N GLU A 420 -18.55 -0.71 5.92
CA GLU A 420 -17.46 -1.63 6.26
C GLU A 420 -16.59 -1.07 7.39
N GLN A 421 -16.16 0.20 7.31
CA GLN A 421 -15.40 0.84 8.38
C GLN A 421 -16.18 0.89 9.70
N ALA A 422 -17.48 1.20 9.66
CA ALA A 422 -18.33 1.18 10.85
C ALA A 422 -18.46 -0.24 11.45
N ARG A 423 -18.54 -1.28 10.60
CA ARG A 423 -18.55 -2.69 11.03
C ARG A 423 -17.22 -3.09 11.67
N LEU A 424 -16.09 -2.77 11.05
CA LEU A 424 -14.75 -3.09 11.57
C LEU A 424 -14.50 -2.41 12.92
N GLN A 425 -14.92 -1.16 13.10
CA GLN A 425 -14.83 -0.46 14.39
C GLN A 425 -15.71 -1.12 15.46
N ALA A 426 -16.94 -1.51 15.13
CA ALA A 426 -17.82 -2.21 16.06
C ALA A 426 -17.28 -3.60 16.45
N GLU A 427 -16.66 -4.32 15.51
CA GLU A 427 -16.03 -5.62 15.75
C GLU A 427 -14.75 -5.48 16.60
N GLU A 428 -13.92 -4.47 16.34
CA GLU A 428 -12.74 -4.17 17.17
C GLU A 428 -13.12 -3.77 18.60
N GLU A 429 -14.15 -2.92 18.77
CA GLU A 429 -14.67 -2.58 20.10
C GLU A 429 -15.22 -3.80 20.84
N ALA A 430 -15.98 -4.66 20.17
CA ALA A 430 -16.50 -5.89 20.76
C ALA A 430 -15.35 -6.82 21.19
N ARG A 431 -14.35 -7.01 20.31
CA ARG A 431 -13.15 -7.79 20.62
C ARG A 431 -12.39 -7.21 21.82
N ARG A 432 -12.12 -5.91 21.84
CA ARG A 432 -11.45 -5.23 22.97
C ARG A 432 -12.21 -5.40 24.30
N LYS A 433 -13.55 -5.35 24.28
CA LYS A 433 -14.38 -5.62 25.48
C LYS A 433 -14.21 -7.07 25.95
N THR A 434 -14.35 -8.05 25.05
CA THR A 434 -14.16 -9.47 25.41
C THR A 434 -12.75 -9.80 25.89
N GLU A 435 -11.72 -9.17 25.30
CA GLU A 435 -10.33 -9.35 25.70
C GLU A 435 -10.03 -8.70 27.05
N ALA A 436 -10.58 -7.51 27.33
CA ALA A 436 -10.48 -6.87 28.63
C ALA A 436 -11.17 -7.69 29.74
N GLU A 437 -12.36 -8.24 29.48
CA GLU A 437 -13.03 -9.15 30.41
C GLU A 437 -12.24 -10.45 30.63
N ALA A 438 -11.66 -11.03 29.58
CA ALA A 438 -10.81 -12.23 29.70
C ALA A 438 -9.54 -11.94 30.52
N ARG A 439 -8.87 -10.81 30.29
CA ARG A 439 -7.71 -10.35 31.07
C ARG A 439 -8.06 -10.14 32.54
N GLN A 440 -9.17 -9.48 32.85
CA GLN A 440 -9.64 -9.29 34.23
C GLN A 440 -9.95 -10.62 34.93
N ARG A 441 -10.57 -11.58 34.23
CA ARG A 441 -10.81 -12.93 34.79
C ARG A 441 -9.50 -13.66 35.08
N ALA A 442 -8.55 -13.63 34.15
CA ALA A 442 -7.23 -14.24 34.34
C ALA A 442 -6.43 -13.60 35.48
N GLU A 443 -6.48 -12.27 35.64
CA GLU A 443 -5.85 -11.55 36.74
C GLU A 443 -6.47 -11.92 38.09
N LEU A 444 -7.81 -11.97 38.18
CA LEU A 444 -8.51 -12.41 39.38
C LEU A 444 -8.21 -13.86 39.74
N GLU A 445 -8.17 -14.76 38.75
CA GLU A 445 -7.83 -16.17 38.95
C GLU A 445 -6.37 -16.35 39.42
N ALA A 446 -5.42 -15.62 38.83
CA ALA A 446 -4.02 -15.60 39.27
C ALA A 446 -3.87 -15.04 40.70
N ARG A 447 -4.63 -14.00 41.05
CA ARG A 447 -4.66 -13.43 42.41
C ARG A 447 -5.25 -14.40 43.43
N ILE A 448 -6.37 -15.05 43.12
CA ILE A 448 -6.97 -16.07 43.98
C ILE A 448 -6.01 -17.24 44.17
N ARG A 449 -5.38 -17.71 43.07
CA ARG A 449 -4.41 -18.80 43.11
C ARG A 449 -3.21 -18.48 44.00
N THR A 450 -2.61 -17.29 43.83
CA THR A 450 -1.47 -16.87 44.66
C THR A 450 -1.84 -16.68 46.14
N GLU A 451 -3.05 -16.21 46.44
CA GLU A 451 -3.55 -16.12 47.82
C GLU A 451 -3.79 -17.52 48.44
N VAL A 452 -4.34 -18.46 47.68
CA VAL A 452 -4.52 -19.87 48.11
C VAL A 452 -3.18 -20.57 48.31
N GLU A 453 -2.24 -20.43 47.37
CA GLU A 453 -0.87 -20.98 47.49
C GLU A 453 -0.08 -20.32 48.64
N ALA A 454 -0.40 -19.09 49.03
CA ALA A 454 0.15 -18.46 50.23
C ALA A 454 -0.47 -19.03 51.52
N LYS A 455 -1.79 -19.24 51.55
CA LYS A 455 -2.49 -19.85 52.70
C LYS A 455 -2.06 -21.30 52.95
N ILE A 456 -1.94 -22.10 51.89
CA ILE A 456 -1.45 -23.49 51.99
C ILE A 456 -0.01 -23.50 52.53
N ARG A 457 0.88 -22.64 52.04
CA ARG A 457 2.25 -22.54 52.57
C ARG A 457 2.31 -22.06 54.02
N ALA A 458 1.39 -21.21 54.46
CA ALA A 458 1.28 -20.79 55.85
C ALA A 458 0.79 -21.95 56.76
N GLU A 459 -0.26 -22.67 56.35
CA GLU A 459 -0.76 -23.85 57.11
C GLU A 459 0.29 -24.97 57.17
N GLU A 460 0.99 -25.24 56.06
CA GLU A 460 2.10 -26.21 56.06
C GLU A 460 3.26 -25.78 56.97
N ALA A 461 3.59 -24.48 57.03
CA ALA A 461 4.61 -23.98 57.93
C ALA A 461 4.20 -24.16 59.41
N GLU A 462 2.95 -23.84 59.76
CA GLU A 462 2.40 -24.05 61.11
C GLU A 462 2.36 -25.54 61.48
N ARG A 463 1.94 -26.42 60.56
CA ARG A 463 2.02 -27.88 60.74
C ARG A 463 3.45 -28.35 60.99
N ARG A 464 4.42 -27.91 60.17
CA ARG A 464 5.84 -28.25 60.38
C ARG A 464 6.38 -27.71 61.71
N GLU A 465 5.98 -26.52 62.13
CA GLU A 465 6.40 -25.96 63.42
C GLU A 465 5.82 -26.74 64.60
N THR A 466 4.53 -27.11 64.54
CA THR A 466 3.88 -27.92 65.58
C THR A 466 4.43 -29.36 65.62
N GLU A 467 4.71 -29.98 64.48
CA GLU A 467 5.38 -31.28 64.39
C GLU A 467 6.81 -31.22 64.93
N GLN A 468 7.59 -30.19 64.58
CA GLN A 468 8.92 -29.98 65.14
C GLN A 468 8.88 -29.68 66.65
N ALA A 469 7.88 -28.94 67.13
CA ALA A 469 7.69 -28.70 68.56
C ALA A 469 7.33 -29.99 69.30
N ALA A 470 6.49 -30.86 68.71
CA ALA A 470 6.21 -32.18 69.25
C ALA A 470 7.46 -33.08 69.25
N HIS A 471 8.24 -33.11 68.18
CA HIS A 471 9.48 -33.88 68.12
C HIS A 471 10.53 -33.36 69.12
N ARG A 472 10.70 -32.04 69.27
CA ARG A 472 11.54 -31.42 70.30
C ARG A 472 11.09 -31.79 71.72
N ARG A 473 9.78 -31.91 71.98
CA ARG A 473 9.25 -32.38 73.28
C ARG A 473 9.59 -33.86 73.52
N VAL A 474 9.41 -34.72 72.51
CA VAL A 474 9.73 -36.16 72.61
C VAL A 474 11.24 -36.37 72.80
N GLU A 475 12.11 -35.65 72.09
CA GLU A 475 13.56 -35.72 72.31
C GLU A 475 13.97 -35.17 73.68
N HIS A 476 13.35 -34.07 74.16
CA HIS A 476 13.60 -33.57 75.51
C HIS A 476 13.16 -34.57 76.59
N GLU A 477 12.01 -35.24 76.42
CA GLU A 477 11.55 -36.32 77.29
C GLU A 477 12.48 -37.55 77.22
N ARG A 478 12.98 -37.90 76.03
CA ARG A 478 13.99 -38.95 75.85
C ARG A 478 15.30 -38.63 76.57
N ILE A 479 15.78 -37.38 76.48
CA ILE A 479 16.98 -36.91 77.18
C ILE A 479 16.76 -36.96 78.70
N LEU A 480 15.64 -36.47 79.21
CA LEU A 480 15.31 -36.56 80.64
C LEU A 480 15.21 -38.02 81.12
N ALA A 481 14.66 -38.93 80.31
CA ALA A 481 14.61 -40.36 80.63
C ALA A 481 16.01 -41.01 80.61
N GLU A 482 16.87 -40.62 79.67
CA GLU A 482 18.26 -41.08 79.58
C GLU A 482 19.10 -40.57 80.75
N GLU A 483 18.96 -39.30 81.12
CA GLU A 483 19.57 -38.70 82.32
C GLU A 483 19.05 -39.34 83.61
N ALA A 484 17.74 -39.59 83.72
CA ALA A 484 17.16 -40.27 84.87
C ALA A 484 17.67 -41.72 84.99
N ALA A 485 17.78 -42.46 83.88
CA ALA A 485 18.36 -43.80 83.86
C ALA A 485 19.86 -43.78 84.20
N LYS A 486 20.60 -42.76 83.75
CA LYS A 486 22.02 -42.56 84.10
C LYS A 486 22.19 -42.19 85.58
N ALA A 487 21.31 -41.35 86.13
CA ALA A 487 21.27 -41.00 87.55
C ALA A 487 20.85 -42.19 88.43
N GLN A 488 19.97 -43.07 87.94
CA GLN A 488 19.66 -44.35 88.59
C GLN A 488 20.90 -45.27 88.61
N ARG A 489 21.58 -45.48 87.47
CA ARG A 489 22.83 -46.25 87.42
C ARG A 489 23.91 -45.64 88.32
N GLN A 490 24.01 -44.31 88.40
CA GLN A 490 24.94 -43.63 89.29
C GLN A 490 24.52 -43.78 90.77
N ARG A 491 23.22 -43.84 91.10
CA ARG A 491 22.76 -44.17 92.46
C ARG A 491 23.01 -45.63 92.83
N GLU A 492 22.82 -46.56 91.90
CA GLU A 492 23.20 -47.97 92.08
C GLU A 492 24.72 -48.16 92.21
N TYR A 493 25.53 -47.22 91.68
CA TYR A 493 26.99 -47.18 91.84
C TYR A 493 27.48 -46.34 93.03
N ILE A 494 26.59 -45.60 93.70
CA ILE A 494 26.88 -44.79 94.91
C ILE A 494 26.03 -45.34 96.07
N PHE A 495 26.24 -46.63 96.37
CA PHE A 495 25.83 -47.24 97.64
C PHE A 495 26.86 -48.27 98.17
N GLU A 496 28.13 -48.12 97.82
CA GLU A 496 29.22 -48.71 98.60
C GLU A 496 30.33 -47.65 98.84
N LEU A 497 30.92 -47.68 100.03
CA LEU A 497 31.95 -46.78 100.60
C LEU A 497 31.50 -45.43 101.19
N GLU A 498 31.23 -45.49 102.50
CA GLU A 498 31.38 -44.40 103.49
C GLU A 498 32.89 -44.08 103.76
N PRO A 499 33.23 -42.97 104.44
CA PRO A 499 34.36 -42.12 104.03
C PRO A 499 35.69 -42.33 104.78
N SER A 500 36.79 -41.84 104.18
CA SER A 500 38.12 -41.76 104.83
C SER A 500 38.87 -40.46 104.53
N VAL A 501 39.59 -40.00 105.55
CA VAL A 501 40.29 -38.71 105.67
C VAL A 501 41.62 -38.70 104.90
N SER A 502 42.00 -37.57 104.26
CA SER A 502 43.31 -36.87 104.44
C SER A 502 43.72 -35.97 103.27
N THR A 503 44.13 -34.74 103.61
CA THR A 503 45.00 -33.85 102.81
C THR A 503 46.47 -34.29 102.95
N PRO A 504 47.41 -34.01 102.00
CA PRO A 504 48.10 -32.70 102.03
C PRO A 504 48.68 -32.13 100.70
N SER A 505 48.75 -30.80 100.65
CA SER A 505 49.91 -29.94 100.25
C SER A 505 50.63 -30.05 98.89
N GLY A 506 50.67 -28.91 98.17
CA GLY A 506 51.69 -28.51 97.17
C GLY A 506 51.39 -28.88 95.72
N SER A 507 51.81 -28.12 94.69
CA SER A 507 52.29 -26.72 94.61
C SER A 507 52.12 -26.20 93.17
N ASP A 508 52.26 -24.88 92.99
CA ASP A 508 52.58 -24.17 91.73
C ASP A 508 51.55 -24.15 90.57
N GLY A 509 50.99 -22.96 90.33
CA GLY A 509 50.70 -22.45 88.98
C GLY A 509 51.90 -21.64 88.45
N PRO A 510 51.77 -20.78 87.40
CA PRO A 510 50.55 -20.36 86.69
C PRO A 510 50.64 -20.50 85.15
N GLY A 511 49.60 -20.08 84.41
CA GLY A 511 49.73 -19.82 82.96
C GLY A 511 48.46 -19.95 82.10
N THR A 512 47.64 -18.89 82.06
CA THR A 512 46.83 -18.52 80.88
C THR A 512 47.73 -17.76 79.86
N PRO A 513 47.37 -17.56 78.57
CA PRO A 513 46.00 -17.47 78.03
C PRO A 513 45.74 -18.08 76.63
N GLU A 514 44.50 -17.85 76.17
CA GLU A 514 44.03 -17.53 74.79
C GLU A 514 44.77 -18.08 73.55
N PHE A 515 43.98 -18.62 72.62
CA PHE A 515 44.35 -18.68 71.20
C PHE A 515 43.19 -18.21 70.32
N GLU A 516 43.40 -17.07 69.70
CA GLU A 516 42.58 -16.56 68.59
C GLU A 516 42.85 -17.39 67.33
N ILE A 517 41.86 -17.52 66.45
CA ILE A 517 42.07 -18.00 65.07
C ILE A 517 41.86 -16.80 64.15
N GLU A 518 42.91 -16.00 64.01
CA GLU A 518 42.98 -15.05 62.90
C GLU A 518 43.16 -15.81 61.58
N ARG A 519 42.40 -15.38 60.57
CA ARG A 519 42.67 -15.72 59.17
C ARG A 519 43.72 -14.73 58.66
N THR A 520 44.79 -15.23 58.07
CA THR A 520 45.72 -14.42 57.29
C THR A 520 45.73 -14.82 55.82
N GLU A 521 46.09 -13.86 54.99
CA GLU A 521 45.90 -13.84 53.54
C GLU A 521 47.06 -14.52 52.79
N ALA A 522 46.77 -14.96 51.56
CA ALA A 522 47.76 -15.03 50.49
C ALA A 522 47.03 -14.99 49.13
N GLU A 523 47.07 -13.83 48.47
CA GLU A 523 46.85 -13.76 47.02
C GLU A 523 48.04 -14.38 46.29
N GLU A 524 47.81 -15.03 45.15
CA GLU A 524 48.31 -14.56 43.84
C GLU A 524 47.91 -15.54 42.71
N THR A 525 47.60 -14.96 41.55
CA THR A 525 47.37 -15.64 40.25
C THR A 525 48.65 -15.48 39.39
N PRO A 526 48.79 -15.94 38.12
CA PRO A 526 47.80 -16.52 37.19
C PRO A 526 48.35 -17.67 36.29
N THR A 527 47.65 -17.93 35.17
CA THR A 527 48.06 -18.60 33.91
C THR A 527 47.79 -20.09 33.66
N GLU A 528 47.12 -20.30 32.52
CA GLU A 528 47.22 -21.40 31.54
C GLU A 528 47.14 -22.87 32.00
N SER A 529 45.99 -23.50 31.70
CA SER A 529 45.96 -24.92 31.36
C SER A 529 44.96 -25.20 30.23
N THR A 530 45.38 -26.01 29.26
CA THR A 530 44.76 -26.18 27.94
C THR A 530 43.64 -27.23 27.95
N ALA A 531 42.59 -26.99 27.16
CA ALA A 531 41.64 -28.00 26.69
C ALA A 531 42.34 -29.02 25.73
N PRO A 532 41.70 -30.09 25.18
CA PRO A 532 40.26 -30.37 25.16
C PRO A 532 39.82 -31.84 25.35
N ALA A 533 38.53 -32.02 25.70
CA ALA A 533 37.75 -33.19 25.30
C ALA A 533 36.24 -32.87 25.36
N LYS A 534 35.59 -32.70 24.20
CA LYS A 534 34.13 -32.81 24.06
C LYS A 534 33.84 -34.00 23.16
N VAL A 535 33.17 -35.01 23.69
CA VAL A 535 32.59 -36.09 22.90
C VAL A 535 31.13 -35.74 22.67
N THR A 536 30.81 -35.40 21.42
CA THR A 536 29.44 -35.29 20.91
C THR A 536 29.20 -36.49 20.00
N GLU A 537 28.31 -37.38 20.38
CA GLU A 537 28.04 -38.61 19.63
C GLU A 537 26.55 -38.95 19.61
N ILE A 538 25.83 -38.35 18.66
CA ILE A 538 24.70 -38.93 17.92
C ILE A 538 24.95 -38.46 16.48
N ALA A 539 25.34 -39.38 15.60
CA ALA A 539 25.81 -39.04 14.25
C ALA A 539 24.68 -39.07 13.20
N GLU A 540 24.81 -38.19 12.21
CA GLU A 540 23.95 -38.13 11.03
C GLU A 540 24.19 -39.35 10.12
N TRP A 541 23.12 -39.80 9.43
CA TRP A 541 23.19 -40.86 8.42
C TRP A 541 22.65 -40.33 7.09
N LEU A 542 23.56 -39.82 6.26
CA LEU A 542 23.31 -39.39 4.89
C LEU A 542 24.63 -39.48 4.10
N ASP A 543 24.89 -40.62 3.45
CA ASP A 543 25.28 -40.66 2.02
C ASP A 543 25.39 -42.11 1.51
N VAL A 544 24.60 -42.47 0.48
CA VAL A 544 24.91 -43.60 -0.43
C VAL A 544 24.46 -43.23 -1.85
N SER A 545 25.42 -42.67 -2.58
CA SER A 545 25.71 -42.90 -4.00
C SER A 545 24.59 -43.30 -4.96
N LEU A 546 24.30 -42.36 -5.86
CA LEU A 546 24.10 -42.67 -7.28
C LEU A 546 25.23 -43.58 -7.80
N ASN A 547 24.89 -44.74 -8.35
CA ASN A 547 25.48 -45.31 -9.58
C ASN A 547 24.90 -46.70 -9.90
N HIS A 548 24.19 -46.80 -11.03
CA HIS A 548 24.07 -48.02 -11.84
C HIS A 548 24.19 -47.61 -13.32
N ALA A 549 25.41 -47.65 -13.84
CA ALA A 549 25.69 -47.82 -15.26
C ALA A 549 25.46 -49.32 -15.61
N GLU A 550 25.17 -49.79 -16.82
CA GLU A 550 25.19 -49.28 -18.21
C GLU A 550 24.40 -50.32 -19.07
N PRO A 551 24.33 -50.31 -20.43
CA PRO A 551 24.56 -49.25 -21.42
C PRO A 551 23.48 -49.13 -22.53
N ALA A 552 23.39 -47.98 -23.21
CA ALA A 552 23.06 -47.91 -24.66
C ALA A 552 23.37 -46.54 -25.31
N ALA A 553 24.09 -46.61 -26.44
CA ALA A 553 24.63 -45.61 -27.37
C ALA A 553 23.79 -44.33 -27.74
N PRO A 554 24.43 -43.31 -28.38
CA PRO A 554 23.92 -41.93 -28.44
C PRO A 554 23.28 -41.50 -29.78
N LEU A 555 22.38 -40.52 -29.71
CA LEU A 555 21.86 -39.69 -30.81
C LEU A 555 21.61 -38.28 -30.23
N SER A 556 22.46 -37.30 -30.50
CA SER A 556 22.50 -36.40 -31.67
C SER A 556 21.51 -35.24 -31.59
N GLU A 557 22.03 -34.01 -31.70
CA GLU A 557 21.29 -32.75 -31.79
C GLU A 557 20.40 -32.65 -33.06
N ASP A 558 19.66 -31.55 -33.17
CA ASP A 558 18.76 -31.17 -34.27
C ASP A 558 17.45 -31.97 -34.43
N GLN A 559 16.39 -31.51 -33.74
CA GLN A 559 15.02 -31.45 -34.28
C GLN A 559 14.07 -30.61 -33.42
N PHE A 560 14.13 -29.29 -33.59
CA PHE A 560 12.95 -28.42 -33.47
C PHE A 560 12.79 -27.63 -34.77
N ALA A 561 12.07 -28.23 -35.72
CA ALA A 561 11.66 -27.56 -36.94
C ALA A 561 10.43 -26.67 -36.67
N PRO A 562 10.31 -25.49 -37.31
CA PRO A 562 9.19 -24.59 -37.09
C PRO A 562 7.92 -25.13 -37.76
N ILE A 563 6.78 -24.98 -37.10
CA ILE A 563 5.48 -25.11 -37.77
C ILE A 563 5.28 -23.85 -38.60
N HIS A 564 5.16 -24.02 -39.91
CA HIS A 564 4.87 -22.96 -40.86
C HIS A 564 3.45 -22.44 -40.72
N ASP A 565 3.27 -21.13 -40.89
CA ASP A 565 2.00 -20.56 -41.32
C ASP A 565 1.73 -20.96 -42.78
N ASP A 566 0.57 -21.58 -43.03
CA ASP A 566 -0.07 -21.60 -44.35
C ASP A 566 -1.24 -20.61 -44.33
N VAL A 567 -0.97 -19.40 -44.83
CA VAL A 567 -2.00 -18.43 -45.21
C VAL A 567 -2.43 -18.76 -46.64
N ASP A 568 -3.62 -19.33 -46.80
CA ASP A 568 -4.58 -19.07 -47.89
C ASP A 568 -5.67 -20.17 -47.90
N GLY A 569 -6.81 -19.88 -47.25
CA GLY A 569 -7.94 -20.80 -47.15
C GLY A 569 -9.23 -20.06 -46.83
N GLU A 570 -10.13 -20.00 -47.80
CA GLU A 570 -11.38 -19.22 -47.77
C GLU A 570 -12.24 -19.48 -46.53
N PHE A 571 -12.92 -18.43 -46.04
CA PHE A 571 -13.96 -18.53 -45.02
C PHE A 571 -15.15 -19.37 -45.54
N HIS A 572 -15.06 -20.68 -45.37
CA HIS A 572 -16.22 -21.54 -45.29
C HIS A 572 -16.65 -21.64 -43.82
N PRO A 573 -17.93 -21.39 -43.49
CA PRO A 573 -18.45 -21.73 -42.18
C PRO A 573 -18.41 -23.26 -42.06
N VAL A 574 -17.39 -23.78 -41.37
CA VAL A 574 -17.29 -25.20 -41.06
C VAL A 574 -18.40 -25.52 -40.07
N SER A 575 -19.54 -25.95 -40.62
CA SER A 575 -20.55 -26.68 -39.87
C SER A 575 -19.84 -27.85 -39.19
N VAL A 576 -19.70 -27.77 -37.87
CA VAL A 576 -19.27 -28.92 -37.06
C VAL A 576 -20.24 -30.05 -37.40
N PRO A 577 -19.75 -31.25 -37.79
CA PRO A 577 -20.63 -32.32 -38.21
C PRO A 577 -21.54 -32.70 -37.05
N GLU A 578 -22.85 -32.61 -37.27
CA GLU A 578 -23.85 -33.29 -36.47
C GLU A 578 -23.59 -34.80 -36.57
N THR A 579 -22.78 -35.34 -35.67
CA THR A 579 -22.83 -36.76 -35.33
C THR A 579 -23.96 -36.94 -34.32
N PRO A 580 -25.06 -37.64 -34.66
CA PRO A 580 -26.09 -37.94 -33.68
C PRO A 580 -25.54 -38.98 -32.71
N PHE A 581 -24.91 -38.50 -31.64
CA PHE A 581 -24.48 -39.34 -30.54
C PHE A 581 -25.72 -39.73 -29.74
N GLU A 582 -26.25 -40.93 -30.00
CA GLU A 582 -27.35 -41.52 -29.22
C GLU A 582 -26.86 -41.85 -27.79
N GLY A 583 -26.81 -40.81 -26.94
CA GLY A 583 -26.41 -40.87 -25.55
C GLY A 583 -27.42 -40.16 -24.65
N ALA A 584 -28.46 -40.88 -24.25
CA ALA A 584 -29.35 -40.57 -23.12
C ALA A 584 -29.66 -39.08 -22.85
N GLY A 585 -30.31 -38.39 -23.80
CA GLY A 585 -30.83 -37.04 -23.57
C GLY A 585 -31.74 -36.97 -22.33
N VAL A 586 -31.68 -35.85 -21.60
CA VAL A 586 -32.35 -35.63 -20.31
C VAL A 586 -33.80 -36.13 -20.33
N SER A 587 -34.12 -37.10 -19.46
CA SER A 587 -35.38 -37.83 -19.51
C SER A 587 -36.61 -36.91 -19.44
N SER A 588 -37.69 -37.26 -20.16
CA SER A 588 -38.92 -36.45 -20.17
C SER A 588 -39.50 -36.22 -18.76
N ALA A 589 -39.27 -37.17 -17.83
CA ALA A 589 -39.62 -37.02 -16.43
C ALA A 589 -38.80 -35.91 -15.73
N LEU A 590 -37.49 -35.87 -15.92
CA LEU A 590 -36.62 -34.80 -15.41
C LEU A 590 -36.98 -33.43 -15.99
N LEU A 591 -37.30 -33.37 -17.29
CA LEU A 591 -37.78 -32.14 -17.92
C LEU A 591 -39.07 -31.61 -17.27
N SER A 592 -40.02 -32.51 -16.96
CA SER A 592 -41.25 -32.15 -16.27
C SER A 592 -41.00 -31.72 -14.81
N GLN A 593 -39.99 -32.27 -14.13
CA GLN A 593 -39.62 -31.87 -12.77
C GLN A 593 -38.89 -30.52 -12.73
N LEU A 594 -37.98 -30.26 -13.68
CA LEU A 594 -37.32 -28.95 -13.86
C LEU A 594 -38.32 -27.83 -14.18
N GLN A 595 -39.48 -28.17 -14.76
CA GLN A 595 -40.59 -27.23 -15.01
C GLN A 595 -41.67 -27.24 -13.91
N SER A 596 -41.48 -27.98 -12.81
CA SER A 596 -42.45 -28.01 -11.71
C SER A 596 -42.57 -26.65 -11.02
N SER A 597 -43.77 -26.31 -10.58
CA SER A 597 -44.03 -25.12 -9.76
C SER A 597 -43.31 -25.17 -8.40
N LYS A 598 -42.98 -26.37 -7.88
CA LYS A 598 -42.33 -26.52 -6.57
C LYS A 598 -40.81 -26.42 -6.67
N PRO A 599 -40.16 -25.49 -5.94
CA PRO A 599 -38.71 -25.30 -6.04
C PRO A 599 -37.90 -26.52 -5.57
N LYS A 600 -38.42 -27.30 -4.61
CA LYS A 600 -37.76 -28.54 -4.15
C LYS A 600 -37.67 -29.62 -5.24
N GLU A 601 -38.69 -29.71 -6.12
CA GLU A 601 -38.70 -30.68 -7.22
C GLU A 601 -37.75 -30.24 -8.34
N ARG A 602 -37.68 -28.93 -8.63
CA ARG A 602 -36.68 -28.37 -9.55
C ARG A 602 -35.25 -28.57 -9.03
N ALA A 603 -35.00 -28.30 -7.74
CA ALA A 603 -33.69 -28.49 -7.12
C ALA A 603 -33.23 -29.96 -7.11
N ALA A 604 -34.15 -30.91 -6.87
CA ALA A 604 -33.83 -32.34 -6.95
C ALA A 604 -33.52 -32.79 -8.38
N ALA A 605 -34.27 -32.32 -9.37
CA ALA A 605 -33.99 -32.63 -10.78
C ALA A 605 -32.65 -32.04 -11.27
N LEU A 606 -32.17 -30.94 -10.67
CA LEU A 606 -30.85 -30.38 -10.98
C LEU A 606 -29.69 -31.24 -10.48
N SER A 607 -29.84 -31.95 -9.35
CA SER A 607 -28.79 -32.85 -8.86
C SER A 607 -28.59 -34.11 -9.70
N GLU A 608 -29.54 -34.46 -10.58
CA GLU A 608 -29.44 -35.62 -11.49
C GLU A 608 -28.86 -35.25 -12.87
N LEU A 609 -28.69 -33.97 -13.18
CA LEU A 609 -28.13 -33.52 -14.47
C LEU A 609 -26.61 -33.77 -14.64
N PRO A 610 -25.75 -33.70 -13.61
CA PRO A 610 -24.32 -34.01 -13.73
C PRO A 610 -24.07 -35.44 -14.19
N ASP A 611 -24.79 -36.41 -13.63
CA ASP A 611 -24.66 -37.84 -13.95
C ASP A 611 -25.08 -38.18 -15.40
N ILE A 612 -25.91 -37.34 -16.02
CA ILE A 612 -26.34 -37.48 -17.43
C ILE A 612 -25.29 -36.88 -18.38
N GLY A 613 -24.67 -35.75 -17.97
CA GLY A 613 -23.66 -35.05 -18.77
C GLY A 613 -24.20 -34.43 -20.07
N GLY A 614 -23.28 -33.93 -20.90
CA GLY A 614 -23.57 -33.36 -22.22
C GLY A 614 -24.10 -31.92 -22.22
N GLU A 615 -23.98 -31.23 -23.36
CA GLU A 615 -24.31 -29.81 -23.51
C GLU A 615 -25.78 -29.48 -23.14
N ASP A 616 -26.72 -30.41 -23.39
CA ASP A 616 -28.12 -30.25 -22.99
C ASP A 616 -28.32 -30.15 -21.47
N ALA A 617 -27.56 -30.91 -20.68
CA ALA A 617 -27.57 -30.80 -19.23
C ALA A 617 -26.86 -29.52 -18.77
N PHE A 618 -25.73 -29.17 -19.39
CA PHE A 618 -25.04 -27.88 -19.14
C PHE A 618 -25.98 -26.69 -19.34
N HIS A 619 -26.69 -26.61 -20.47
CA HIS A 619 -27.62 -25.52 -20.77
C HIS A 619 -28.78 -25.45 -19.77
N ARG A 620 -29.24 -26.58 -19.22
CA ARG A 620 -30.31 -26.62 -18.21
C ARG A 620 -29.83 -26.18 -16.82
N ILE A 621 -28.64 -26.62 -16.41
CA ILE A 621 -27.97 -26.12 -15.19
C ILE A 621 -27.72 -24.61 -15.31
N ASN A 622 -27.21 -24.16 -16.47
CA ASN A 622 -26.97 -22.76 -16.78
C ASN A 622 -28.28 -21.93 -16.70
N ALA A 623 -29.39 -22.41 -17.27
CA ALA A 623 -30.69 -21.74 -17.19
C ALA A 623 -31.26 -21.64 -15.76
N ALA A 624 -30.95 -22.60 -14.88
CA ALA A 624 -31.47 -22.62 -13.51
C ALA A 624 -30.90 -21.52 -12.60
N PHE A 625 -29.79 -20.86 -12.96
CA PHE A 625 -29.31 -19.66 -12.26
C PHE A 625 -30.27 -18.45 -12.39
N ASP A 626 -31.24 -18.49 -13.30
CA ASP A 626 -32.26 -17.47 -13.46
C ASP A 626 -33.57 -17.76 -12.72
N ASP A 627 -33.68 -18.90 -12.04
CA ASP A 627 -34.83 -19.24 -11.20
C ASP A 627 -35.04 -18.19 -10.08
N GLN A 628 -36.29 -18.01 -9.65
CA GLN A 628 -36.66 -17.09 -8.58
C GLN A 628 -36.27 -17.62 -7.19
N ALA A 629 -36.35 -18.93 -6.98
CA ALA A 629 -36.01 -19.58 -5.71
C ALA A 629 -34.49 -19.62 -5.50
N VAL A 630 -34.05 -19.29 -4.28
CA VAL A 630 -32.61 -19.30 -3.94
C VAL A 630 -32.07 -20.72 -4.01
N GLU A 631 -32.83 -21.68 -3.47
CA GLU A 631 -32.49 -23.08 -3.33
C GLU A 631 -32.23 -23.76 -4.69
N VAL A 632 -32.97 -23.36 -5.73
CA VAL A 632 -32.79 -23.86 -7.09
C VAL A 632 -31.50 -23.31 -7.71
N ARG A 633 -31.17 -22.04 -7.45
CA ARG A 633 -29.88 -21.46 -7.88
C ARG A 633 -28.70 -22.08 -7.12
N SER A 634 -28.82 -22.31 -5.81
CA SER A 634 -27.81 -23.02 -5.01
C SER A 634 -27.61 -24.47 -5.50
N ALA A 635 -28.70 -25.16 -5.88
CA ALA A 635 -28.63 -26.48 -6.50
C ALA A 635 -27.96 -26.44 -7.88
N ALA A 636 -28.22 -25.40 -8.70
CA ALA A 636 -27.53 -25.19 -9.98
C ALA A 636 -26.01 -24.95 -9.79
N ALA A 637 -25.59 -24.25 -8.73
CA ALA A 637 -24.17 -24.07 -8.40
C ALA A 637 -23.48 -25.39 -8.05
N ARG A 638 -24.14 -26.25 -7.25
CA ARG A 638 -23.63 -27.60 -6.92
C ARG A 638 -23.59 -28.48 -8.16
N ALA A 639 -24.68 -28.55 -8.92
CA ALA A 639 -24.74 -29.31 -10.15
C ALA A 639 -23.64 -28.88 -11.15
N LEU A 640 -23.37 -27.57 -11.30
CA LEU A 640 -22.29 -27.09 -12.17
C LEU A 640 -20.88 -27.47 -11.68
N PHE A 641 -20.68 -27.58 -10.36
CA PHE A 641 -19.43 -28.04 -9.75
C PHE A 641 -19.19 -29.55 -9.93
N ASP A 642 -20.26 -30.34 -9.99
CA ASP A 642 -20.20 -31.79 -10.22
C ASP A 642 -20.23 -32.15 -11.73
N PHE A 643 -20.54 -31.20 -12.62
CA PHE A 643 -20.80 -31.44 -14.05
C PHE A 643 -19.55 -31.73 -14.91
N GLN A 644 -18.36 -31.24 -14.55
CA GLN A 644 -17.12 -31.44 -15.32
C GLN A 644 -15.91 -31.61 -14.40
N GLU A 645 -14.94 -32.43 -14.84
CA GLU A 645 -13.65 -32.61 -14.15
C GLU A 645 -12.89 -31.28 -14.01
N ASP A 646 -12.89 -30.44 -15.05
CA ASP A 646 -12.45 -29.05 -14.95
C ASP A 646 -13.60 -28.12 -14.51
N ARG A 647 -13.77 -28.10 -13.19
CA ARG A 647 -14.70 -27.21 -12.47
C ARG A 647 -14.48 -25.74 -12.83
N ALA A 648 -13.24 -25.30 -13.02
CA ALA A 648 -12.92 -23.90 -13.27
C ALA A 648 -13.35 -23.47 -14.69
N ALA A 649 -13.19 -24.34 -15.68
CA ALA A 649 -13.67 -24.11 -17.04
C ALA A 649 -15.20 -23.94 -17.08
N ALA A 650 -15.95 -24.81 -16.40
CA ALA A 650 -17.42 -24.76 -16.36
C ALA A 650 -17.96 -23.43 -15.79
N PHE A 651 -17.47 -23.00 -14.62
CA PHE A 651 -17.84 -21.70 -14.05
C PHE A 651 -17.36 -20.52 -14.91
N THR A 652 -16.17 -20.60 -15.52
CA THR A 652 -15.65 -19.54 -16.41
C THR A 652 -16.52 -19.37 -17.66
N ARG A 653 -17.00 -20.46 -18.25
CA ARG A 653 -17.91 -20.46 -19.40
C ARG A 653 -19.25 -19.78 -19.04
N VAL A 654 -19.89 -20.23 -17.95
CA VAL A 654 -21.16 -19.65 -17.49
C VAL A 654 -21.03 -18.16 -17.12
N LEU A 655 -19.94 -17.75 -16.46
CA LEU A 655 -19.69 -16.34 -16.14
C LEU A 655 -19.38 -15.48 -17.37
N ARG A 656 -18.67 -16.02 -18.37
CA ARG A 656 -18.40 -15.32 -19.64
C ARG A 656 -19.69 -15.03 -20.39
N GLU A 657 -20.56 -16.03 -20.52
CA GLU A 657 -21.86 -15.94 -21.20
C GLU A 657 -22.91 -15.10 -20.42
N ALA A 658 -22.76 -14.96 -19.10
CA ALA A 658 -23.73 -14.25 -18.26
C ALA A 658 -23.63 -12.72 -18.31
N ALA A 659 -24.79 -12.04 -18.37
CA ALA A 659 -24.93 -10.60 -18.14
C ALA A 659 -24.57 -10.18 -16.69
N PRO A 660 -24.26 -8.90 -16.41
CA PRO A 660 -23.77 -8.47 -15.09
C PRO A 660 -24.68 -8.83 -13.90
N GLU A 661 -26.00 -8.69 -14.03
CA GLU A 661 -26.97 -9.08 -12.99
C GLU A 661 -26.98 -10.60 -12.75
N ARG A 662 -26.88 -11.37 -13.84
CA ARG A 662 -26.82 -12.83 -13.83
C ARG A 662 -25.53 -13.32 -13.17
N ARG A 663 -24.39 -12.66 -13.39
CA ARG A 663 -23.14 -12.90 -12.66
C ARG A 663 -23.30 -12.68 -11.15
N ARG A 664 -24.06 -11.65 -10.72
CA ARG A 664 -24.39 -11.44 -9.29
C ARG A 664 -25.27 -12.58 -8.74
N LYS A 665 -26.24 -13.08 -9.50
CA LYS A 665 -27.05 -14.27 -9.12
C LYS A 665 -26.19 -15.54 -9.01
N ILE A 666 -25.27 -15.77 -9.94
CA ILE A 666 -24.33 -16.90 -9.91
C ILE A 666 -23.41 -16.80 -8.69
N GLY A 667 -22.84 -15.62 -8.43
CA GLY A 667 -22.00 -15.38 -7.24
C GLY A 667 -22.74 -15.59 -5.92
N SER A 668 -23.99 -15.13 -5.81
CA SER A 668 -24.81 -15.37 -4.62
C SER A 668 -25.24 -16.83 -4.49
N ALA A 669 -25.47 -17.53 -5.61
CA ALA A 669 -25.74 -18.96 -5.63
C ALA A 669 -24.54 -19.75 -5.08
N ILE A 670 -23.33 -19.48 -5.57
CA ILE A 670 -22.07 -20.09 -5.09
C ILE A 670 -21.88 -19.83 -3.58
N ALA A 671 -22.05 -18.58 -3.12
CA ALA A 671 -21.94 -18.25 -1.70
C ALA A 671 -23.01 -18.93 -0.81
N SER A 672 -24.16 -19.30 -1.39
CA SER A 672 -25.25 -19.99 -0.70
C SER A 672 -25.19 -21.52 -0.79
N SER A 673 -24.38 -22.08 -1.71
CA SER A 673 -24.29 -23.52 -1.93
C SER A 673 -23.43 -24.26 -0.90
N GLY A 674 -22.67 -23.55 -0.06
CA GLY A 674 -21.74 -24.12 0.92
C GLY A 674 -20.35 -24.25 0.34
#